data_AF-A0A7V0UKP3-F1
#
_entry.id   AF-A0A7V0UKP3-F1
#
_cell.length_a   1.000
_cell.length_b   1.000
_cell.length_c   1.000
_cell.angle_alpha   90.00
_cell.angle_beta   90.00
_cell.angle_gamma   90.00
#
_symmetry.space_group_name_H-M   'P 1'
#
loop_
_entity.id
_entity.type
_entity.pdbx_description
1 polymer ?
#
loop_
_entity_poly.entity_id
_entity_poly.type
_entity_poly.pdbx_seq_one_letter_code
_entity_poly.pdbx_strand_id
1 'polypeptide(L)'
;MPLETKLSRRTEIVLFSLLAAAFIGYGFVPAWRTLNTDFPNYYLAAKLYRTGVPLSRVHDMTWFQRQKDYAGIERRIVSFLSLTVFSAMPALPLSALPPLPAKRVWLASNAALLAACGWMLCRMTRLGRLRVALLVLLAIQPLRTHFLYGQVHVLVLFLLTLAFWLQTKERPVASGLTIAAASALKIYPILFAFYFVRKKQWRALAGLGVGALILGILSIILFGMEANRTYLEEILPRLLGGENADPYNLRWGSFTALFHRLFVFEPELNPRPAAHLPAAFAVLQGLTQAAVFVAVWMGLAAGSKDAGRERLEFAAFLTALLALSPYPSSYHDTVLILPAVLATDIFLRERRMRLAAAFVSLYGLAAAPVPSALPLWRLCFVAAMLVVLIRSLGGSHRKSEQVRIESRFDPLPKAAGGQTSAGSIRACLDRPRLRYVLAFLLLSSASAFVHWRHVRGQGVEGADRIALEEGSLLKAHPAASRGRVAFTALRSPVYTIGLWDGRSVRSLETEEDLLHPSWIPESPFVLAELTGRYSKIVWIDIRENPNRNFRVEAENAAQPVVSPDGQRLAFIRFLHGRGSLWIKPLGGVGEESEVAGARYDVLEAAFSADGAELYFAAQPSGERALFKVGLNSGAVTQVTRRRPARYPAASPDGAWLAYSALQDGSWQLWIRSLQSGAERQLTHGPCNSISPAWAEDSAELIYATDCRRAVGMTGLARMRPRP
;
A
#
# COMPACT_ATOMS: atom_id res chain seq x y z
N MET A 1 -2.38 -3.74 -56.54
CA MET A 1 -2.78 -2.67 -55.58
C MET A 1 -2.83 -3.24 -54.17
N PRO A 2 -1.97 -2.82 -53.23
CA PRO A 2 -2.28 -2.92 -51.82
C PRO A 2 -2.71 -1.54 -51.31
N LEU A 3 -3.89 -1.47 -50.67
CA LEU A 3 -4.32 -0.31 -49.88
C LEU A 3 -3.34 -0.10 -48.72
N GLU A 4 -2.28 0.68 -48.95
CA GLU A 4 -1.54 1.32 -47.87
C GLU A 4 -2.38 2.50 -47.37
N THR A 5 -3.27 2.28 -46.40
CA THR A 5 -3.86 3.37 -45.63
C THR A 5 -2.80 3.94 -44.68
N LYS A 6 -1.84 4.70 -45.23
CA LYS A 6 -1.11 5.69 -44.41
C LYS A 6 -2.16 6.61 -43.83
N LEU A 7 -2.32 6.61 -42.51
CA LEU A 7 -3.13 7.63 -41.83
C LEU A 7 -2.61 8.98 -42.33
N SER A 8 -3.47 9.79 -42.95
CA SER A 8 -3.03 11.07 -43.48
C SER A 8 -2.50 11.92 -42.32
N ARG A 9 -1.46 12.73 -42.54
CA ARG A 9 -0.94 13.63 -41.50
C ARG A 9 -2.05 14.52 -40.91
N ARG A 10 -3.07 14.86 -41.72
CA ARG A 10 -4.28 15.56 -41.27
C ARG A 10 -5.06 14.75 -40.24
N THR A 11 -5.25 13.46 -40.47
CA THR A 11 -5.91 12.54 -39.52
C THR A 11 -5.14 12.43 -38.20
N GLU A 12 -3.80 12.33 -38.25
CA GLU A 12 -2.97 12.30 -37.03
C GLU A 12 -3.11 13.60 -36.22
N ILE A 13 -3.16 14.77 -36.89
CA ILE A 13 -3.37 16.07 -36.23
C ILE A 13 -4.77 16.15 -35.60
N VAL A 14 -5.81 15.75 -36.32
CA VAL A 14 -7.18 15.74 -35.79
C VAL A 14 -7.28 14.84 -34.56
N LEU A 15 -6.73 13.63 -34.63
CA LEU A 15 -6.71 12.70 -33.50
C LEU A 15 -5.96 13.28 -32.30
N PHE A 16 -4.81 13.93 -32.54
CA PHE A 16 -4.04 14.60 -31.49
C PHE A 16 -4.86 15.70 -30.82
N SER A 17 -5.50 16.58 -31.60
CA SER A 17 -6.33 17.66 -31.07
C SER A 17 -7.50 17.13 -30.24
N LEU A 18 -8.16 16.05 -30.69
CA LEU A 18 -9.25 15.40 -29.95
C LEU A 18 -8.76 14.80 -28.63
N LEU A 19 -7.66 14.05 -28.63
CA LEU A 19 -7.10 13.45 -27.42
C LEU A 19 -6.57 14.51 -26.44
N ALA A 20 -5.95 15.57 -26.95
CA ALA A 20 -5.46 16.69 -26.14
C ALA A 20 -6.63 17.44 -25.49
N ALA A 21 -7.67 17.77 -26.26
CA ALA A 21 -8.88 18.40 -25.74
C ALA A 21 -9.56 17.51 -24.67
N ALA A 22 -9.65 16.21 -24.93
CA ALA A 22 -10.22 15.25 -23.99
C ALA A 22 -9.38 15.16 -22.70
N PHE A 23 -8.05 15.09 -22.78
CA PHE A 23 -7.18 15.11 -21.59
C PHE A 23 -7.29 16.41 -20.80
N ILE A 24 -7.31 17.57 -21.48
CA ILE A 24 -7.41 18.88 -20.83
C ILE A 24 -8.77 19.01 -20.12
N GLY A 25 -9.87 18.73 -20.82
CA GLY A 25 -11.23 18.90 -20.29
C GLY A 25 -11.59 17.86 -19.22
N TYR A 26 -11.26 16.59 -19.44
CA TYR A 26 -11.67 15.48 -18.57
C TYR A 26 -10.65 15.14 -17.47
N GLY A 27 -9.38 15.53 -17.64
CA GLY A 27 -8.29 15.26 -16.71
C GLY A 27 -7.73 16.50 -16.04
N PHE A 28 -7.10 17.39 -16.80
CA PHE A 28 -6.27 18.48 -16.26
C PHE A 28 -7.09 19.60 -15.58
N VAL A 29 -8.14 20.10 -16.23
CA VAL A 29 -8.98 21.19 -15.68
C VAL A 29 -9.69 20.78 -14.38
N PRO A 30 -10.32 19.59 -14.29
CA PRO A 30 -10.88 19.11 -13.02
C PRO A 30 -9.81 18.95 -11.93
N ALA A 31 -8.62 18.46 -12.29
CA ALA A 31 -7.50 18.31 -11.36
C ALA A 31 -7.03 19.65 -10.75
N TRP A 32 -7.06 20.72 -11.55
CA TRP A 32 -6.60 22.06 -11.16
C TRP A 32 -7.51 22.77 -10.14
N ARG A 33 -8.79 22.38 -10.11
CA ARG A 33 -9.83 23.04 -9.30
C ARG A 33 -10.07 22.38 -7.95
N THR A 34 -9.65 21.14 -7.77
CA THR A 34 -10.06 20.32 -6.62
C THR A 34 -8.89 19.63 -5.95
N LEU A 35 -8.95 19.49 -4.62
CA LEU A 35 -8.13 18.54 -3.89
C LEU A 35 -8.82 17.17 -3.96
N ASN A 36 -8.20 16.22 -4.66
CA ASN A 36 -8.70 14.86 -4.78
C ASN A 36 -7.89 13.94 -3.84
N THR A 37 -7.86 12.65 -4.12
CA THR A 37 -7.41 11.60 -3.19
C THR A 37 -5.93 11.67 -2.83
N ASP A 38 -5.01 11.58 -3.79
CA ASP A 38 -3.65 11.11 -3.47
C ASP A 38 -2.62 12.21 -3.18
N PHE A 39 -2.70 13.36 -3.87
CA PHE A 39 -1.80 14.49 -3.62
C PHE A 39 -1.78 14.95 -2.15
N PRO A 40 -2.94 15.08 -1.46
CA PRO A 40 -2.96 15.39 -0.03
C PRO A 40 -2.13 14.45 0.83
N ASN A 41 -1.97 13.18 0.46
CA ASN A 41 -1.17 12.23 1.23
C ASN A 41 0.32 12.63 1.25
N TYR A 42 0.90 12.91 0.08
CA TYR A 42 2.31 13.36 -0.01
C TYR A 42 2.50 14.73 0.63
N TYR A 43 1.58 15.65 0.36
CA TYR A 43 1.63 17.02 0.88
C TYR A 43 1.53 17.06 2.41
N LEU A 44 0.60 16.32 3.00
CA LEU A 44 0.41 16.30 4.45
C LEU A 44 1.63 15.72 5.16
N ALA A 45 2.17 14.59 4.70
CA ALA A 45 3.39 14.02 5.27
C ALA A 45 4.57 15.02 5.20
N ALA A 46 4.72 15.71 4.07
CA ALA A 46 5.75 16.74 3.91
C ALA A 46 5.54 17.96 4.81
N LYS A 47 4.28 18.38 5.00
CA LYS A 47 3.90 19.48 5.90
C LYS A 47 4.15 19.13 7.36
N LEU A 48 3.80 17.91 7.79
CA LEU A 48 4.03 17.43 9.15
C LEU A 48 5.52 17.45 9.50
N TYR A 49 6.38 16.94 8.61
CA TYR A 49 7.83 17.03 8.77
C TYR A 49 8.29 18.50 8.89
N ARG A 50 7.82 19.39 8.02
CA ARG A 50 8.19 20.81 8.05
C ARG A 50 7.77 21.51 9.34
N THR A 51 6.66 21.11 9.94
CA THR A 51 6.15 21.67 11.21
C THR A 51 6.72 20.98 12.45
N GLY A 52 7.70 20.08 12.29
CA GLY A 52 8.33 19.39 13.42
C GLY A 52 7.49 18.26 14.03
N VAL A 53 6.43 17.81 13.35
CA VAL A 53 5.63 16.66 13.79
C VAL A 53 6.28 15.37 13.29
N PRO A 54 6.65 14.43 14.17
CA PRO A 54 7.28 13.16 13.77
C PRO A 54 6.41 12.33 12.83
N LEU A 55 7.03 11.68 11.84
CA LEU A 55 6.34 10.80 10.88
C LEU A 55 6.26 9.33 11.32
N SER A 56 6.62 9.00 12.57
CA SER A 56 6.58 7.63 13.11
C SER A 56 5.21 6.96 13.02
N ARG A 57 4.13 7.76 12.98
CA ARG A 57 2.72 7.33 12.88
C ARG A 57 2.09 7.58 11.51
N VAL A 58 2.88 7.94 10.48
CA VAL A 58 2.33 8.35 9.17
C VAL A 58 1.49 7.25 8.49
N HIS A 59 1.77 5.98 8.78
CA HIS A 59 1.00 4.83 8.26
C HIS A 59 -0.23 4.46 9.11
N ASP A 60 -0.45 5.10 10.26
CA ASP A 60 -1.70 4.96 11.03
C ASP A 60 -2.79 5.83 10.43
N MET A 61 -3.77 5.19 9.77
CA MET A 61 -4.83 5.91 9.05
C MET A 61 -5.67 6.87 9.90
N THR A 62 -5.89 6.57 11.19
CA THR A 62 -6.77 7.41 12.04
C THR A 62 -6.00 8.61 12.53
N TRP A 63 -4.75 8.38 12.94
CA TRP A 63 -3.85 9.46 13.27
C TRP A 63 -3.63 10.38 12.07
N PHE A 64 -3.38 9.82 10.88
CA PHE A 64 -3.12 10.59 9.66
C PHE A 64 -4.36 11.35 9.17
N GLN A 65 -5.56 10.75 9.29
CA GLN A 65 -6.83 11.42 9.06
C GLN A 65 -7.01 12.62 10.02
N ARG A 66 -6.78 12.43 11.32
CA ARG A 66 -6.83 13.51 12.30
C ARG A 66 -5.85 14.65 11.95
N GLN A 67 -4.62 14.33 11.54
CA GLN A 67 -3.65 15.35 11.11
C GLN A 67 -4.11 16.13 9.88
N LYS A 68 -4.84 15.49 8.96
CA LYS A 68 -5.45 16.17 7.82
C LYS A 68 -6.50 17.19 8.26
N ASP A 69 -7.34 16.80 9.22
CA ASP A 69 -8.37 17.69 9.77
C ASP A 69 -7.74 18.90 10.46
N TYR A 70 -6.69 18.69 11.25
CA TYR A 70 -5.89 19.76 11.87
C TYR A 70 -5.29 20.70 10.83
N ALA A 71 -4.84 20.15 9.69
CA ALA A 71 -4.28 20.94 8.59
C ALA A 71 -5.34 21.68 7.76
N GLY A 72 -6.64 21.49 8.05
CA GLY A 72 -7.76 22.13 7.33
C GLY A 72 -7.89 21.64 5.88
N ILE A 73 -7.50 20.40 5.59
CA ILE A 73 -7.60 19.83 4.25
C ILE A 73 -8.99 19.21 4.10
N GLU A 74 -9.86 19.87 3.32
CA GLU A 74 -11.28 19.53 3.10
C GLU A 74 -11.53 18.21 2.33
N ARG A 75 -10.50 17.38 2.13
CA ARG A 75 -10.66 16.04 1.54
C ARG A 75 -11.15 15.08 2.61
N ARG A 76 -12.16 14.26 2.32
CA ARG A 76 -12.77 13.42 3.36
C ARG A 76 -11.93 12.23 3.83
N ILE A 77 -11.16 11.55 2.97
CA ILE A 77 -10.30 10.42 3.39
C ILE A 77 -8.90 10.59 2.78
N VAL A 78 -7.87 10.47 3.63
CA VAL A 78 -6.45 10.37 3.25
C VAL A 78 -5.81 9.13 3.87
N SER A 79 -4.75 8.64 3.23
CA SER A 79 -3.96 7.52 3.76
C SER A 79 -2.55 7.53 3.17
N PHE A 80 -1.55 7.30 4.00
CA PHE A 80 -0.16 7.13 3.58
C PHE A 80 0.27 5.65 3.51
N LEU A 81 -0.65 4.72 3.75
CA LEU A 81 -0.35 3.29 3.93
C LEU A 81 0.42 2.68 2.74
N SER A 82 0.03 3.01 1.51
CA SER A 82 0.60 2.45 0.29
C SER A 82 1.89 3.15 -0.18
N LEU A 83 2.42 4.08 0.61
CA LEU A 83 3.46 5.01 0.20
C LEU A 83 4.77 4.76 0.96
N THR A 84 5.89 4.82 0.23
CA THR A 84 7.21 4.83 0.85
C THR A 84 7.34 6.14 1.64
N VAL A 85 8.06 6.10 2.77
CA VAL A 85 8.32 7.31 3.57
C VAL A 85 8.95 8.41 2.71
N PHE A 86 9.89 8.03 1.84
CA PHE A 86 10.59 8.94 0.94
C PHE A 86 9.69 9.64 -0.09
N SER A 87 8.49 9.11 -0.38
CA SER A 87 7.56 9.73 -1.32
C SER A 87 7.00 11.09 -0.87
N ALA A 88 7.18 11.48 0.40
CA ALA A 88 6.89 12.82 0.88
C ALA A 88 7.92 13.86 0.39
N MET A 89 9.16 13.45 0.09
CA MET A 89 10.28 14.35 -0.23
C MET A 89 9.99 15.29 -1.43
N PRO A 90 9.44 14.82 -2.57
CA PRO A 90 9.12 15.70 -3.69
C PRO A 90 8.09 16.79 -3.37
N ALA A 91 7.23 16.58 -2.38
CA ALA A 91 6.22 17.56 -1.96
C ALA A 91 6.75 18.55 -0.91
N LEU A 92 7.94 18.31 -0.33
CA LEU A 92 8.53 19.15 0.72
C LEU A 92 8.69 20.62 0.34
N PRO A 93 9.20 20.98 -0.85
CA PRO A 93 9.26 22.40 -1.26
C PRO A 93 7.88 23.07 -1.36
N LEU A 94 6.83 22.29 -1.62
CA LEU A 94 5.46 22.78 -1.83
C LEU A 94 4.67 22.92 -0.52
N SER A 95 5.14 22.31 0.57
CA SER A 95 4.47 22.31 1.88
C SER A 95 4.30 23.70 2.52
N ALA A 96 5.04 24.71 2.03
CA ALA A 96 4.88 26.11 2.45
C ALA A 96 3.55 26.73 1.97
N LEU A 97 3.04 26.25 0.83
CA LEU A 97 1.88 26.81 0.17
C LEU A 97 0.59 26.21 0.75
N PRO A 98 -0.55 26.91 0.67
CA PRO A 98 -1.84 26.28 0.94
C PRO A 98 -2.07 25.07 0.03
N PRO A 99 -2.88 24.06 0.45
CA PRO A 99 -2.91 22.76 -0.21
C PRO A 99 -3.29 22.80 -1.71
N LEU A 100 -4.29 23.59 -2.09
CA LEU A 100 -4.72 23.67 -3.49
C LEU A 100 -3.69 24.40 -4.40
N PRO A 101 -3.14 25.58 -4.02
CA PRO A 101 -1.99 26.16 -4.71
C PRO A 101 -0.79 25.21 -4.83
N ALA A 102 -0.44 24.47 -3.76
CA ALA A 102 0.61 23.46 -3.80
C ALA A 102 0.33 22.40 -4.87
N LYS A 103 -0.92 21.91 -4.94
CA LYS A 103 -1.34 20.95 -5.97
C LYS A 103 -1.19 21.53 -7.38
N ARG A 104 -1.51 22.81 -7.61
CA ARG A 104 -1.36 23.43 -8.94
C ARG A 104 0.09 23.45 -9.40
N VAL A 105 1.03 23.79 -8.52
CA VAL A 105 2.48 23.72 -8.81
C VAL A 105 2.92 22.28 -9.07
N TRP A 106 2.40 21.31 -8.30
CA TRP A 106 2.63 19.89 -8.51
C TRP A 106 2.17 19.42 -9.90
N LEU A 107 0.97 19.80 -10.32
CA LEU A 107 0.41 19.44 -11.63
C LEU A 107 1.19 20.08 -12.78
N ALA A 108 1.59 21.36 -12.65
CA ALA A 108 2.42 22.03 -13.65
C ALA A 108 3.78 21.34 -13.80
N SER A 109 4.40 20.96 -12.66
CA SER A 109 5.67 20.22 -12.66
C SER A 109 5.52 18.85 -13.33
N ASN A 110 4.44 18.12 -13.07
CA ASN A 110 4.16 16.85 -13.74
C ASN A 110 3.89 17.01 -15.24
N ALA A 111 3.21 18.09 -15.67
CA ALA A 111 3.04 18.38 -17.10
C ALA A 111 4.39 18.63 -17.80
N ALA A 112 5.29 19.38 -17.15
CA ALA A 112 6.64 19.60 -17.65
C ALA A 112 7.46 18.29 -17.72
N LEU A 113 7.38 17.43 -16.70
CA LEU A 113 8.01 16.12 -16.69
C LEU A 113 7.47 15.20 -17.81
N LEU A 114 6.16 15.22 -18.05
CA LEU A 114 5.54 14.46 -19.15
C LEU A 114 6.03 14.95 -20.52
N ALA A 115 6.14 16.27 -20.70
CA ALA A 115 6.70 16.86 -21.91
C ALA A 115 8.18 16.48 -22.09
N ALA A 116 8.97 16.49 -21.02
CA ALA A 116 10.37 16.03 -21.03
C ALA A 116 10.48 14.54 -21.40
N CYS A 117 9.56 13.68 -20.92
CA CYS A 117 9.47 12.28 -21.35
C CYS A 117 9.23 12.19 -22.86
N GLY A 118 8.22 12.90 -23.37
CA GLY A 118 7.91 12.94 -24.80
C GLY A 118 9.11 13.40 -25.63
N TRP A 119 9.85 14.42 -25.17
CA TRP A 119 11.06 14.90 -25.81
C TRP A 119 12.18 13.84 -25.84
N MET A 120 12.46 13.16 -24.72
CA MET A 120 13.44 12.07 -24.67
C MET A 120 13.05 10.94 -25.63
N LEU A 121 11.78 10.53 -25.61
CA LEU A 121 11.24 9.49 -26.49
C LEU A 121 11.36 9.86 -27.97
N CYS A 122 11.14 11.13 -28.33
CA CYS A 122 11.38 11.63 -29.69
C CYS A 122 12.85 11.53 -30.12
N ARG A 123 13.79 11.71 -29.18
CA ARG A 123 15.23 11.56 -29.44
C ARG A 123 15.67 10.12 -29.57
N MET A 124 14.94 9.18 -28.96
CA MET A 124 15.27 7.76 -28.95
C MET A 124 14.60 6.98 -30.10
N THR A 125 13.52 7.50 -30.67
CA THR A 125 12.69 6.82 -31.69
C THR A 125 12.66 7.55 -33.03
N ARG A 126 12.17 6.89 -34.09
CA ARG A 126 11.97 7.48 -35.43
C ARG A 126 10.50 7.84 -35.68
N LEU A 127 9.64 7.77 -34.67
CA LEU A 127 8.20 8.00 -34.78
C LEU A 127 7.85 9.47 -35.07
N GLY A 128 8.76 10.41 -34.77
CA GLY A 128 8.50 11.84 -34.87
C GLY A 128 7.61 12.36 -33.73
N ARG A 129 7.52 13.68 -33.61
CA ARG A 129 6.87 14.35 -32.46
C ARG A 129 5.37 14.04 -32.35
N LEU A 130 4.65 14.06 -33.47
CA LEU A 130 3.20 13.87 -33.49
C LEU A 130 2.79 12.46 -33.04
N ARG A 131 3.47 11.42 -33.53
CA ARG A 131 3.15 10.02 -33.16
C ARG A 131 3.53 9.70 -31.72
N VAL A 132 4.65 10.23 -31.23
CA VAL A 132 5.00 10.10 -29.80
C VAL A 132 3.93 10.79 -28.94
N ALA A 133 3.52 12.00 -29.31
CA ALA A 133 2.46 12.72 -28.59
C ALA A 133 1.11 11.96 -28.63
N LEU A 134 0.75 11.36 -29.76
CA LEU A 134 -0.43 10.50 -29.88
C LEU A 134 -0.34 9.29 -28.94
N LEU A 135 0.78 8.57 -28.91
CA LEU A 135 0.95 7.42 -28.02
C LEU A 135 0.95 7.82 -26.53
N VAL A 136 1.50 8.99 -26.20
CA VAL A 136 1.41 9.56 -24.85
C VAL A 136 -0.05 9.83 -24.48
N LEU A 137 -0.78 10.56 -25.33
CA LEU A 137 -2.17 10.96 -25.05
C LEU A 137 -3.17 9.79 -25.18
N LEU A 138 -2.81 8.71 -25.87
CA LEU A 138 -3.59 7.48 -25.89
C LEU A 138 -3.67 6.83 -24.50
N ALA A 139 -2.73 7.13 -23.58
CA ALA A 139 -2.86 6.82 -22.16
C ALA A 139 -3.89 7.73 -21.44
N ILE A 140 -5.03 8.02 -22.05
CA ILE A 140 -5.95 9.06 -21.59
C ILE A 140 -6.48 8.80 -20.18
N GLN A 141 -6.89 7.57 -19.86
CA GLN A 141 -7.42 7.24 -18.53
C GLN A 141 -6.30 7.18 -17.46
N PRO A 142 -5.12 6.56 -17.71
CA PRO A 142 -3.99 6.65 -16.80
C PRO A 142 -3.55 8.09 -16.54
N LEU A 143 -3.37 8.91 -17.58
CA LEU A 143 -3.00 10.32 -17.45
C LEU A 143 -4.09 11.12 -16.72
N ARG A 144 -5.36 10.89 -17.04
CA ARG A 144 -6.47 11.53 -16.31
C ARG A 144 -6.39 11.23 -14.83
N THR A 145 -6.37 9.95 -14.46
CA THR A 145 -6.38 9.56 -13.04
C THR A 145 -5.11 9.97 -12.32
N HIS A 146 -3.97 9.99 -13.02
CA HIS A 146 -2.72 10.56 -12.53
C HIS A 146 -2.86 12.04 -12.15
N PHE A 147 -3.31 12.89 -13.09
CA PHE A 147 -3.43 14.33 -12.84
C PHE A 147 -4.57 14.63 -11.86
N LEU A 148 -5.73 13.99 -12.03
CA LEU A 148 -6.89 14.17 -11.15
C LEU A 148 -6.52 13.94 -9.69
N TYR A 149 -5.86 12.81 -9.40
CA TYR A 149 -5.44 12.45 -8.05
C TYR A 149 -4.11 13.07 -7.63
N GLY A 150 -3.35 13.65 -8.56
CA GLY A 150 -2.05 14.28 -8.31
C GLY A 150 -0.97 13.27 -7.87
N GLN A 151 -0.84 12.21 -8.64
CA GLN A 151 0.07 11.09 -8.40
C GLN A 151 1.55 11.44 -8.66
N VAL A 152 2.43 10.51 -8.28
CA VAL A 152 3.89 10.56 -8.54
C VAL A 152 4.31 9.80 -9.81
N HIS A 153 3.40 9.07 -10.48
CA HIS A 153 3.80 8.11 -11.51
C HIS A 153 4.34 8.74 -12.80
N VAL A 154 4.03 10.00 -13.13
CA VAL A 154 4.71 10.71 -14.23
C VAL A 154 6.15 11.03 -13.86
N LEU A 155 6.45 11.37 -12.60
CA LEU A 155 7.83 11.48 -12.12
C LEU A 155 8.54 10.12 -12.18
N VAL A 156 7.88 9.03 -11.80
CA VAL A 156 8.45 7.68 -11.95
C VAL A 156 8.67 7.32 -13.42
N LEU A 157 7.73 7.61 -14.32
CA LEU A 157 7.89 7.44 -15.77
C LEU A 157 9.09 8.25 -16.29
N PHE A 158 9.24 9.50 -15.84
CA PHE A 158 10.37 10.34 -16.20
C PHE A 158 11.69 9.71 -15.78
N LEU A 159 11.80 9.24 -14.54
CA LEU A 159 13.01 8.58 -14.03
C LEU A 159 13.30 7.27 -14.78
N LEU A 160 12.30 6.45 -15.07
CA LEU A 160 12.47 5.23 -15.88
C LEU A 160 12.90 5.53 -17.32
N THR A 161 12.33 6.57 -17.93
CA THR A 161 12.68 7.01 -19.29
C THR A 161 14.11 7.59 -19.31
N LEU A 162 14.46 8.40 -18.31
CA LEU A 162 15.79 8.96 -18.14
C LEU A 162 16.83 7.87 -17.90
N ALA A 163 16.53 6.89 -17.04
CA ALA A 163 17.41 5.75 -16.79
C ALA A 163 17.68 4.97 -18.09
N PHE A 164 16.64 4.69 -18.88
CA PHE A 164 16.80 4.04 -20.17
C PHE A 164 17.59 4.91 -21.16
N TRP A 165 17.34 6.21 -21.21
CA TRP A 165 18.09 7.13 -22.06
C TRP A 165 19.58 7.20 -21.69
N LEU A 166 19.90 7.30 -20.41
CA LEU A 166 21.28 7.27 -19.90
C LEU A 166 21.99 5.96 -20.24
N GLN A 167 21.26 4.84 -20.21
CA GLN A 167 21.78 3.55 -20.64
C GLN A 167 22.15 3.58 -22.14
N THR A 168 21.30 4.17 -23.00
CA THR A 168 21.61 4.34 -24.44
C THR A 168 22.75 5.33 -24.72
N LYS A 169 23.13 6.13 -23.72
CA LYS A 169 24.27 7.06 -23.77
C LYS A 169 25.52 6.51 -23.09
N GLU A 170 25.55 5.21 -22.81
CA GLU A 170 26.68 4.52 -22.17
C GLU A 170 27.05 5.11 -20.79
N ARG A 171 26.05 5.62 -20.05
CA ARG A 171 26.19 6.09 -18.67
C ARG A 171 25.50 5.13 -17.68
N PRO A 172 25.98 3.88 -17.54
CA PRO A 172 25.28 2.84 -16.79
C PRO A 172 25.16 3.16 -15.29
N VAL A 173 26.18 3.76 -14.68
CA VAL A 173 26.11 4.15 -13.25
C VAL A 173 25.00 5.16 -13.01
N ALA A 174 24.90 6.19 -13.85
CA ALA A 174 23.84 7.21 -13.77
C ALA A 174 22.45 6.61 -14.05
N SER A 175 22.35 5.64 -14.97
CA SER A 175 21.12 4.86 -15.18
C SER A 175 20.70 4.15 -13.89
N GLY A 176 21.62 3.43 -13.25
CA GLY A 176 21.40 2.76 -11.97
C GLY A 176 20.94 3.70 -10.85
N LEU A 177 21.62 4.83 -10.67
CA LEU A 177 21.24 5.87 -9.70
C LEU A 177 19.82 6.41 -9.95
N THR A 178 19.44 6.55 -11.22
CA THR A 178 18.11 7.03 -11.62
C THR A 178 17.02 5.98 -11.32
N ILE A 179 17.32 4.69 -11.54
CA ILE A 179 16.43 3.60 -11.11
C ILE A 179 16.29 3.58 -9.58
N ALA A 180 17.37 3.86 -8.83
CA ALA A 180 17.30 3.97 -7.37
C ALA A 180 16.37 5.10 -6.93
N ALA A 181 16.45 6.28 -7.58
CA ALA A 181 15.54 7.39 -7.31
C ALA A 181 14.07 7.02 -7.61
N ALA A 182 13.82 6.30 -8.71
CA ALA A 182 12.48 5.78 -9.01
C ALA A 182 12.00 4.78 -7.92
N SER A 183 12.91 3.93 -7.45
CA SER A 183 12.67 2.90 -6.44
C SER A 183 12.33 3.50 -5.06
N ALA A 184 12.96 4.61 -4.71
CA ALA A 184 12.69 5.32 -3.46
C ALA A 184 11.27 5.91 -3.43
N LEU A 185 10.72 6.31 -4.59
CA LEU A 185 9.35 6.83 -4.70
C LEU A 185 8.30 5.70 -4.74
N LYS A 186 8.61 4.60 -5.43
CA LYS A 186 7.78 3.40 -5.53
C LYS A 186 8.69 2.19 -5.63
N ILE A 187 8.42 1.12 -4.89
CA ILE A 187 9.40 0.02 -4.72
C ILE A 187 9.69 -0.80 -5.99
N TYR A 188 8.71 -1.00 -6.89
CA TYR A 188 8.83 -1.96 -8.00
C TYR A 188 10.01 -1.75 -8.99
N PRO A 189 10.51 -0.54 -9.29
CA PRO A 189 11.69 -0.34 -10.13
C PRO A 189 12.96 -0.96 -9.56
N ILE A 190 13.04 -1.27 -8.25
CA ILE A 190 14.20 -1.93 -7.66
C ILE A 190 14.44 -3.31 -8.29
N LEU A 191 13.39 -3.93 -8.82
CA LEU A 191 13.43 -5.22 -9.51
C LEU A 191 14.25 -5.17 -10.81
N PHE A 192 14.59 -3.98 -11.35
CA PHE A 192 15.59 -3.85 -12.42
C PHE A 192 16.98 -4.36 -12.01
N ALA A 193 17.25 -4.58 -10.72
CA ALA A 193 18.42 -5.33 -10.28
C ALA A 193 18.52 -6.71 -10.99
N PHE A 194 17.40 -7.44 -11.11
CA PHE A 194 17.34 -8.71 -11.83
C PHE A 194 17.65 -8.55 -13.32
N TYR A 195 17.11 -7.50 -13.94
CA TYR A 195 17.43 -7.14 -15.33
C TYR A 195 18.93 -6.89 -15.51
N PHE A 196 19.55 -6.07 -14.64
CA PHE A 196 20.97 -5.75 -14.73
C PHE A 196 21.86 -6.98 -14.50
N VAL A 197 21.53 -7.83 -13.52
CA VAL A 197 22.23 -9.11 -13.30
C VAL A 197 22.16 -9.98 -14.56
N ARG A 198 20.95 -10.17 -15.13
CA ARG A 198 20.76 -11.00 -16.31
C ARG A 198 21.48 -10.48 -17.55
N LYS A 199 21.57 -9.15 -17.68
CA LYS A 199 22.28 -8.46 -18.76
C LYS A 199 23.78 -8.29 -18.50
N LYS A 200 24.28 -8.71 -17.33
CA LYS A 200 25.66 -8.49 -16.86
C LYS A 200 26.05 -7.00 -16.82
N GLN A 201 25.09 -6.13 -16.52
CA GLN A 201 25.27 -4.68 -16.44
C GLN A 201 25.69 -4.24 -15.02
N TRP A 202 26.84 -4.74 -14.56
CA TRP A 202 27.32 -4.57 -13.18
C TRP A 202 27.50 -3.12 -12.75
N ARG A 203 27.89 -2.23 -13.68
CA ARG A 203 28.01 -0.79 -13.40
C ARG A 203 26.67 -0.13 -13.11
N ALA A 204 25.61 -0.55 -13.80
CA ALA A 204 24.25 -0.07 -13.53
C ALA A 204 23.71 -0.66 -12.22
N LEU A 205 23.99 -1.94 -11.95
CA LEU A 205 23.66 -2.56 -10.68
C LEU A 205 24.36 -1.88 -9.49
N ALA A 206 25.64 -1.55 -9.62
CA ALA A 206 26.39 -0.80 -8.61
C ALA A 206 25.79 0.60 -8.39
N GLY A 207 25.46 1.32 -9.47
CA GLY A 207 24.76 2.61 -9.38
C GLY A 207 23.42 2.50 -8.66
N LEU A 208 22.64 1.46 -8.95
CA LEU A 208 21.38 1.18 -8.24
C LEU A 208 21.61 0.93 -6.75
N GLY A 209 22.58 0.09 -6.39
CA GLY A 209 22.90 -0.22 -5.00
C GLY A 209 23.37 1.01 -4.21
N VAL A 210 24.31 1.79 -4.78
CA VAL A 210 24.81 3.03 -4.17
C VAL A 210 23.69 4.06 -4.01
N GLY A 211 22.87 4.24 -5.05
CA GLY A 211 21.74 5.17 -5.00
C GLY A 211 20.70 4.77 -3.94
N ALA A 212 20.38 3.48 -3.85
CA ALA A 212 19.43 2.97 -2.86
C ALA A 212 19.95 3.18 -1.43
N LEU A 213 21.25 2.95 -1.20
CA LEU A 213 21.90 3.20 0.09
C LEU A 213 21.84 4.69 0.46
N ILE A 214 22.25 5.58 -0.45
CA ILE A 214 22.25 7.04 -0.21
C ILE A 214 20.83 7.53 0.10
N LEU A 215 19.84 7.13 -0.70
CA LEU A 215 18.46 7.56 -0.51
C LEU A 215 17.82 6.93 0.74
N GLY A 216 18.21 5.71 1.11
CA GLY A 216 17.81 5.09 2.36
C GLY A 216 18.34 5.84 3.58
N ILE A 217 19.64 6.18 3.58
CA ILE A 217 20.27 6.99 4.63
C ILE A 217 19.61 8.37 4.69
N LEU A 218 19.39 9.01 3.55
CA LEU A 218 18.71 10.31 3.49
C LEU A 218 17.27 10.21 4.03
N SER A 219 16.54 9.14 3.72
CA SER A 219 15.19 8.89 4.26
C SER A 219 15.20 8.76 5.79
N ILE A 220 16.23 8.11 6.36
CA ILE A 220 16.39 7.97 7.82
C ILE A 220 16.73 9.32 8.45
N ILE A 221 17.65 10.09 7.85
CA ILE A 221 18.05 11.42 8.35
C ILE A 221 16.86 12.39 8.34
N LEU A 222 16.08 12.41 7.25
CA LEU A 222 14.97 13.34 7.10
C LEU A 222 13.74 12.87 7.88
N PHE A 223 13.34 11.61 7.78
CA PHE A 223 12.02 11.17 8.26
C PHE A 223 12.08 10.27 9.51
N GLY A 224 13.28 10.01 10.03
CA GLY A 224 13.50 9.21 11.23
C GLY A 224 13.58 7.71 10.95
N MET A 225 14.36 7.00 11.77
CA MET A 225 14.52 5.55 11.68
C MET A 225 13.19 4.82 11.89
N GLU A 226 12.37 5.26 12.84
CA GLU A 226 11.13 4.58 13.21
C GLU A 226 10.14 4.50 12.04
N ALA A 227 9.89 5.60 11.32
CA ALA A 227 8.98 5.60 10.17
C ALA A 227 9.46 4.64 9.07
N ASN A 228 10.76 4.59 8.81
CA ASN A 228 11.35 3.70 7.81
C ASN A 228 11.27 2.22 8.25
N ARG A 229 11.52 1.95 9.54
CA ARG A 229 11.39 0.61 10.14
C ARG A 229 9.95 0.11 10.06
N THR A 230 8.98 0.91 10.48
CA THR A 230 7.55 0.60 10.35
C THR A 230 7.19 0.25 8.90
N TYR A 231 7.64 1.05 7.94
CA TYR A 231 7.37 0.76 6.53
C TYR A 231 7.96 -0.58 6.07
N LEU A 232 9.22 -0.86 6.43
CA LEU A 232 9.93 -2.07 5.96
C LEU A 232 9.48 -3.35 6.67
N GLU A 233 9.19 -3.28 7.96
CA GLU A 233 8.88 -4.43 8.81
C GLU A 233 7.38 -4.71 8.92
N GLU A 234 6.53 -3.68 9.01
CA GLU A 234 5.08 -3.83 9.23
C GLU A 234 4.27 -3.68 7.92
N ILE A 235 4.63 -2.73 7.05
CA ILE A 235 3.80 -2.36 5.90
C ILE A 235 4.17 -3.13 4.62
N LEU A 236 5.43 -3.04 4.17
CA LEU A 236 5.88 -3.57 2.89
C LEU A 236 5.60 -5.08 2.71
N PRO A 237 5.85 -5.96 3.70
CA PRO A 237 5.58 -7.39 3.54
C PRO A 237 4.10 -7.67 3.24
N ARG A 238 3.19 -6.96 3.91
CA ARG A 238 1.74 -7.06 3.71
C ARG A 238 1.32 -6.52 2.34
N LEU A 239 1.90 -5.40 1.89
CA LEU A 239 1.65 -4.84 0.56
C LEU A 239 2.07 -5.79 -0.58
N LEU A 240 3.19 -6.50 -0.41
CA LEU A 240 3.65 -7.51 -1.37
C LEU A 240 2.71 -8.73 -1.43
N GLY A 241 2.00 -9.02 -0.32
CA GLY A 241 0.90 -9.98 -0.27
C GLY A 241 -0.41 -9.50 -0.92
N GLY A 242 -0.51 -8.22 -1.30
CA GLY A 242 -1.71 -7.62 -1.89
C GLY A 242 -2.69 -7.02 -0.89
N GLU A 243 -2.27 -6.81 0.36
CA GLU A 243 -3.13 -6.36 1.47
C GLU A 243 -3.09 -4.83 1.69
N ASN A 244 -3.19 -4.08 0.60
CA ASN A 244 -3.11 -2.62 0.62
C ASN A 244 -4.47 -1.94 0.84
N ALA A 245 -5.52 -2.51 0.25
CA ALA A 245 -6.93 -2.16 0.44
C ALA A 245 -7.71 -3.47 0.36
N ASP A 246 -8.99 -3.45 -0.01
CA ASP A 246 -9.81 -4.67 -0.21
C ASP A 246 -9.09 -5.68 -1.13
N PRO A 247 -8.55 -6.81 -0.60
CA PRO A 247 -7.76 -7.78 -1.37
C PRO A 247 -8.60 -8.56 -2.39
N TYR A 248 -9.94 -8.52 -2.27
CA TYR A 248 -10.87 -9.34 -3.06
C TYR A 248 -11.47 -8.58 -4.24
N ASN A 249 -11.18 -7.28 -4.36
CA ASN A 249 -11.76 -6.43 -5.38
C ASN A 249 -11.13 -6.65 -6.76
N LEU A 250 -11.89 -7.27 -7.67
CA LEU A 250 -11.43 -7.58 -9.03
C LEU A 250 -11.16 -6.33 -9.89
N ARG A 251 -11.59 -5.13 -9.46
CA ARG A 251 -11.27 -3.86 -10.15
C ARG A 251 -9.80 -3.49 -10.07
N TRP A 252 -9.04 -4.07 -9.14
CA TRP A 252 -7.58 -3.96 -9.14
C TRP A 252 -6.97 -4.52 -10.42
N GLY A 253 -7.62 -5.50 -11.07
CA GLY A 253 -7.09 -6.09 -12.29
C GLY A 253 -5.74 -6.76 -12.06
N SER A 254 -5.62 -7.57 -11.00
CA SER A 254 -4.42 -8.35 -10.69
C SER A 254 -4.75 -9.82 -10.49
N PHE A 255 -3.77 -10.68 -10.72
CA PHE A 255 -3.87 -12.11 -10.40
C PHE A 255 -4.06 -12.34 -8.90
N THR A 256 -3.40 -11.54 -8.05
CA THR A 256 -3.55 -11.61 -6.60
C THR A 256 -4.99 -11.39 -6.16
N ALA A 257 -5.66 -10.35 -6.67
CA ALA A 257 -7.06 -10.08 -6.32
C ALA A 257 -8.02 -11.16 -6.84
N LEU A 258 -7.75 -11.67 -8.06
CA LEU A 258 -8.50 -12.78 -8.63
C LEU A 258 -8.43 -14.03 -7.75
N PHE A 259 -7.23 -14.45 -7.36
CA PHE A 259 -7.05 -15.67 -6.57
C PHE A 259 -7.59 -15.51 -5.13
N HIS A 260 -7.45 -14.33 -4.50
CA HIS A 260 -8.12 -14.05 -3.23
C HIS A 260 -9.63 -14.22 -3.35
N ARG A 261 -10.24 -13.59 -4.37
CA ARG A 261 -11.69 -13.67 -4.61
C ARG A 261 -12.17 -15.10 -4.82
N LEU A 262 -11.39 -15.92 -5.53
CA LEU A 262 -11.76 -17.30 -5.82
C LEU A 262 -11.58 -18.25 -4.63
N PHE A 263 -10.53 -18.05 -3.81
CA PHE A 263 -10.03 -19.10 -2.93
C PHE A 263 -9.96 -18.78 -1.43
N VAL A 264 -10.06 -17.50 -1.05
CA VAL A 264 -9.90 -17.07 0.35
C VAL A 264 -11.22 -16.52 0.89
N PHE A 265 -11.77 -17.17 1.92
CA PHE A 265 -12.98 -16.73 2.59
C PHE A 265 -12.69 -15.61 3.58
N GLU A 266 -13.50 -14.57 3.53
CA GLU A 266 -13.57 -13.48 4.51
C GLU A 266 -15.05 -13.07 4.62
N PRO A 267 -15.65 -13.07 5.83
CA PRO A 267 -17.09 -12.99 5.98
C PRO A 267 -17.73 -11.66 5.51
N GLU A 268 -16.98 -10.56 5.43
CA GLU A 268 -17.49 -9.26 5.03
C GLU A 268 -17.16 -8.93 3.56
N LEU A 269 -15.92 -9.19 3.13
CA LEU A 269 -15.40 -8.81 1.82
C LEU A 269 -15.52 -9.93 0.78
N ASN A 270 -15.51 -11.18 1.22
CA ASN A 270 -15.62 -12.34 0.33
C ASN A 270 -16.35 -13.54 0.96
N PRO A 271 -17.65 -13.39 1.30
CA PRO A 271 -18.41 -14.43 2.01
C PRO A 271 -18.70 -15.68 1.16
N ARG A 272 -18.59 -15.57 -0.16
CA ARG A 272 -18.91 -16.65 -1.11
C ARG A 272 -17.78 -16.81 -2.15
N PRO A 273 -16.58 -17.26 -1.73
CA PRO A 273 -15.55 -17.63 -2.69
C PRO A 273 -16.02 -18.84 -3.52
N ALA A 274 -15.40 -19.07 -4.68
CA ALA A 274 -15.70 -20.26 -5.49
C ALA A 274 -15.42 -21.56 -4.74
N ALA A 275 -14.34 -21.58 -3.94
CA ALA A 275 -14.05 -22.63 -2.97
C ALA A 275 -13.10 -22.07 -1.89
N HIS A 276 -13.24 -22.40 -0.61
CA HIS A 276 -12.25 -21.98 0.38
C HIS A 276 -11.02 -22.89 0.37
N LEU A 277 -10.05 -22.59 -0.51
CA LEU A 277 -8.81 -23.35 -0.69
C LEU A 277 -7.57 -22.43 -0.64
N PRO A 278 -7.13 -21.96 0.55
CA PRO A 278 -5.96 -21.09 0.68
C PRO A 278 -4.66 -21.66 0.07
N ALA A 279 -4.50 -22.99 0.06
CA ALA A 279 -3.37 -23.65 -0.61
C ALA A 279 -3.40 -23.45 -2.13
N ALA A 280 -4.59 -23.51 -2.75
CA ALA A 280 -4.76 -23.26 -4.18
C ALA A 280 -4.40 -21.82 -4.54
N PHE A 281 -4.80 -20.84 -3.72
CA PHE A 281 -4.34 -19.45 -3.85
C PHE A 281 -2.81 -19.37 -3.90
N ALA A 282 -2.14 -19.95 -2.90
CA ALA A 282 -0.69 -19.86 -2.77
C ALA A 282 0.04 -20.50 -3.96
N VAL A 283 -0.40 -21.68 -4.38
CA VAL A 283 0.18 -22.40 -5.53
C VAL A 283 -0.04 -21.64 -6.83
N LEU A 284 -1.26 -21.19 -7.12
CA LEU A 284 -1.57 -20.46 -8.36
C LEU A 284 -0.87 -19.11 -8.44
N GLN A 285 -0.75 -18.40 -7.31
CA GLN A 285 0.02 -17.17 -7.22
C GLN A 285 1.51 -17.43 -7.52
N GLY A 286 2.11 -18.44 -6.89
CA GLY A 286 3.50 -18.82 -7.13
C GLY A 286 3.78 -19.26 -8.56
N LEU A 287 2.90 -20.07 -9.14
CA LEU A 287 2.97 -20.50 -10.54
C LEU A 287 2.90 -19.32 -11.51
N THR A 288 1.98 -18.38 -11.28
CA THR A 288 1.79 -17.21 -12.15
C THR A 288 3.01 -16.29 -12.09
N GLN A 289 3.51 -15.99 -10.89
CA GLN A 289 4.70 -15.15 -10.70
C GLN A 289 5.94 -15.79 -11.36
N ALA A 290 6.15 -17.09 -11.13
CA ALA A 290 7.26 -17.82 -11.75
C ALA A 290 7.13 -17.88 -13.27
N ALA A 291 5.92 -18.13 -13.81
CA ALA A 291 5.69 -18.23 -15.25
C ALA A 291 6.04 -16.93 -15.96
N VAL A 292 5.54 -15.80 -15.47
CA VAL A 292 5.82 -14.48 -16.06
C VAL A 292 7.30 -14.13 -15.91
N PHE A 293 7.87 -14.30 -14.71
CA PHE A 293 9.28 -13.96 -14.48
C PHE A 293 10.23 -14.80 -15.34
N VAL A 294 10.06 -16.13 -15.37
CA VAL A 294 10.90 -17.04 -16.17
C VAL A 294 10.73 -16.76 -17.67
N ALA A 295 9.51 -16.51 -18.15
CA ALA A 295 9.28 -16.21 -19.57
C ALA A 295 10.01 -14.93 -20.01
N VAL A 296 9.98 -13.88 -19.19
CA VAL A 296 10.73 -12.64 -19.46
C VAL A 296 12.22 -12.89 -19.35
N TRP A 297 12.67 -13.56 -18.29
CA TRP A 297 14.08 -13.87 -18.05
C TRP A 297 14.73 -14.69 -19.17
N MET A 298 13.99 -15.63 -19.76
CA MET A 298 14.41 -16.39 -20.94
C MET A 298 14.54 -15.50 -22.18
N GLY A 299 13.67 -14.50 -22.33
CA GLY A 299 13.71 -13.54 -23.43
C GLY A 299 14.89 -12.56 -23.39
N LEU A 300 15.41 -12.26 -22.20
CA LEU A 300 16.56 -11.35 -22.01
C LEU A 300 17.85 -11.99 -22.52
N ALA A 301 18.52 -11.40 -23.51
CA ALA A 301 19.80 -11.90 -24.02
C ALA A 301 20.98 -11.26 -23.27
N ALA A 302 21.84 -12.10 -22.67
CA ALA A 302 23.06 -11.63 -22.01
C ALA A 302 24.06 -11.15 -23.08
N GLY A 303 24.55 -9.92 -22.96
CA GLY A 303 25.61 -9.40 -23.83
C GLY A 303 25.20 -9.04 -25.27
N SER A 304 23.92 -9.09 -25.62
CA SER A 304 23.44 -8.55 -26.91
C SER A 304 23.68 -7.04 -26.98
N LYS A 305 24.39 -6.58 -28.01
CA LYS A 305 24.59 -5.15 -28.32
C LYS A 305 23.54 -4.60 -29.31
N ASP A 306 22.56 -5.41 -29.71
CA ASP A 306 21.49 -4.94 -30.58
C ASP A 306 20.57 -3.97 -29.83
N ALA A 307 20.69 -2.69 -30.17
CA ALA A 307 19.91 -1.60 -29.59
C ALA A 307 18.40 -1.74 -29.83
N GLY A 308 17.96 -2.42 -30.89
CA GLY A 308 16.55 -2.70 -31.15
C GLY A 308 16.01 -3.73 -30.17
N ARG A 309 16.76 -4.81 -29.97
CA ARG A 309 16.44 -5.85 -28.99
C ARG A 309 16.43 -5.32 -27.56
N GLU A 310 17.42 -4.51 -27.16
CA GLU A 310 17.47 -3.95 -25.80
C GLU A 310 16.23 -3.11 -25.46
N ARG A 311 15.68 -2.37 -26.44
CA ARG A 311 14.42 -1.62 -26.26
C ARG A 311 13.24 -2.54 -25.97
N LEU A 312 13.13 -3.65 -26.71
CA LEU A 312 12.07 -4.64 -26.50
C LEU A 312 12.26 -5.39 -25.16
N GLU A 313 13.49 -5.69 -24.77
CA GLU A 313 13.82 -6.33 -23.50
C GLU A 313 13.45 -5.45 -22.31
N PHE A 314 13.82 -4.16 -22.35
CA PHE A 314 13.45 -3.18 -21.33
C PHE A 314 11.93 -2.99 -21.28
N ALA A 315 11.28 -2.89 -22.44
CA ALA A 315 9.82 -2.77 -22.54
C ALA A 315 9.09 -4.00 -21.96
N ALA A 316 9.56 -5.21 -22.29
CA ALA A 316 9.00 -6.46 -21.78
C ALA A 316 9.15 -6.56 -20.26
N PHE A 317 10.35 -6.22 -19.75
CA PHE A 317 10.62 -6.26 -18.32
C PHE A 317 9.71 -5.29 -17.55
N LEU A 318 9.64 -4.03 -17.96
CA LEU A 318 8.76 -3.03 -17.33
C LEU A 318 7.28 -3.42 -17.40
N THR A 319 6.81 -3.93 -18.55
CA THR A 319 5.42 -4.40 -18.70
C THR A 319 5.13 -5.59 -17.77
N ALA A 320 6.10 -6.48 -17.57
CA ALA A 320 5.95 -7.61 -16.64
C ALA A 320 5.85 -7.18 -15.18
N LEU A 321 6.59 -6.14 -14.76
CA LEU A 321 6.49 -5.60 -13.41
C LEU A 321 5.07 -5.08 -13.12
N LEU A 322 4.39 -4.48 -14.11
CA LEU A 322 3.00 -4.06 -13.97
C LEU A 322 2.03 -5.25 -13.96
N ALA A 323 2.23 -6.23 -14.85
CA ALA A 323 1.39 -7.44 -14.91
C ALA A 323 1.45 -8.27 -13.62
N LEU A 324 2.61 -8.26 -12.93
CA LEU A 324 2.83 -8.93 -11.66
C LEU A 324 2.54 -8.06 -10.44
N SER A 325 2.13 -6.81 -10.63
CA SER A 325 1.76 -5.94 -9.52
C SER A 325 0.58 -6.57 -8.76
N PRO A 326 0.68 -6.75 -7.44
CA PRO A 326 -0.43 -7.28 -6.66
C PRO A 326 -1.62 -6.31 -6.63
N TYR A 327 -1.36 -5.01 -6.87
CA TYR A 327 -2.34 -3.93 -6.73
C TYR A 327 -2.12 -2.81 -7.78
N PRO A 328 -2.48 -3.00 -9.06
CA PRO A 328 -2.32 -1.97 -10.09
C PRO A 328 -3.58 -1.08 -10.23
N SER A 329 -3.54 0.14 -9.68
CA SER A 329 -4.53 1.20 -10.01
C SER A 329 -4.31 1.80 -11.40
N SER A 330 -5.33 2.44 -11.99
CA SER A 330 -5.29 2.98 -13.38
C SER A 330 -4.11 3.91 -13.68
N TYR A 331 -3.68 4.73 -12.73
CA TYR A 331 -2.57 5.65 -12.89
C TYR A 331 -1.19 4.97 -12.92
N HIS A 332 -1.08 3.69 -12.50
CA HIS A 332 0.17 2.94 -12.65
C HIS A 332 0.51 2.72 -14.13
N ASP A 333 -0.51 2.56 -14.96
CA ASP A 333 -0.36 2.29 -16.39
C ASP A 333 0.22 3.49 -17.16
N THR A 334 0.39 4.66 -16.54
CA THR A 334 1.15 5.76 -17.14
C THR A 334 2.56 5.34 -17.52
N VAL A 335 3.19 4.40 -16.78
CA VAL A 335 4.52 3.91 -17.14
C VAL A 335 4.53 3.02 -18.39
N LEU A 336 3.36 2.56 -18.88
CA LEU A 336 3.22 1.84 -20.16
C LEU A 336 3.47 2.73 -21.39
N ILE A 337 3.49 4.06 -21.23
CA ILE A 337 3.87 4.99 -22.31
C ILE A 337 5.26 4.62 -22.87
N LEU A 338 6.21 4.30 -22.00
CA LEU A 338 7.57 3.93 -22.39
C LEU A 338 7.61 2.64 -23.25
N PRO A 339 7.11 1.47 -22.81
CA PRO A 339 7.07 0.27 -23.65
C PRO A 339 6.21 0.43 -24.90
N ALA A 340 5.09 1.18 -24.82
CA ALA A 340 4.24 1.46 -25.98
C ALA A 340 5.02 2.15 -27.10
N VAL A 341 5.76 3.22 -26.76
CA VAL A 341 6.53 4.00 -27.72
C VAL A 341 7.74 3.22 -28.25
N LEU A 342 8.49 2.55 -27.38
CA LEU A 342 9.68 1.79 -27.78
C LEU A 342 9.36 0.61 -28.71
N ALA A 343 8.36 -0.20 -28.37
CA ALA A 343 8.01 -1.37 -29.18
C ALA A 343 7.34 -0.98 -30.50
N THR A 344 6.50 0.06 -30.50
CA THR A 344 5.89 0.56 -31.74
C THR A 344 6.93 1.07 -32.72
N ASP A 345 7.95 1.81 -32.26
CA ASP A 345 9.08 2.25 -33.09
C ASP A 345 9.79 1.05 -33.73
N ILE A 346 10.06 -0.01 -32.96
CA ILE A 346 10.72 -1.21 -33.47
C ILE A 346 9.85 -1.95 -34.48
N PHE A 347 8.58 -2.21 -34.19
CA PHE A 347 7.70 -2.95 -35.11
C PHE A 347 7.50 -2.21 -36.43
N LEU A 348 7.41 -0.87 -36.41
CA LEU A 348 7.33 -0.08 -37.64
C LEU A 348 8.65 -0.10 -38.43
N ARG A 349 9.81 -0.04 -37.75
CA ARG A 349 11.13 -0.18 -38.41
C ARG A 349 11.32 -1.54 -39.08
N GLU A 350 10.84 -2.60 -38.42
CA GLU A 350 10.85 -3.97 -38.95
C GLU A 350 9.77 -4.21 -40.03
N ARG A 351 9.00 -3.18 -40.42
CA ARG A 351 7.86 -3.27 -41.36
C ARG A 351 6.77 -4.25 -40.92
N ARG A 352 6.63 -4.52 -39.62
CA ARG A 352 5.60 -5.39 -39.02
C ARG A 352 4.35 -4.59 -38.69
N MET A 353 3.73 -3.99 -39.70
CA MET A 353 2.62 -3.03 -39.55
C MET A 353 1.42 -3.60 -38.79
N ARG A 354 1.01 -4.84 -39.08
CA ARG A 354 -0.10 -5.51 -38.38
C ARG A 354 0.19 -5.67 -36.89
N LEU A 355 1.44 -5.98 -36.54
CA LEU A 355 1.84 -6.14 -35.15
C LEU A 355 1.91 -4.80 -34.43
N ALA A 356 2.45 -3.76 -35.09
CA ALA A 356 2.45 -2.40 -34.56
C ALA A 356 1.01 -1.93 -34.28
N ALA A 357 0.09 -2.12 -35.23
CA ALA A 357 -1.32 -1.78 -35.05
C ALA A 357 -1.95 -2.58 -33.89
N ALA A 358 -1.79 -3.90 -33.87
CA ALA A 358 -2.31 -4.74 -32.79
C ALA A 358 -1.76 -4.33 -31.42
N PHE A 359 -0.46 -4.03 -31.32
CA PHE A 359 0.17 -3.63 -30.06
C PHE A 359 -0.31 -2.26 -29.57
N VAL A 360 -0.46 -1.28 -30.47
CA VAL A 360 -1.03 0.03 -30.15
C VAL A 360 -2.51 -0.10 -29.76
N SER A 361 -3.27 -0.98 -30.40
CA SER A 361 -4.66 -1.28 -30.01
C SER A 361 -4.74 -1.91 -28.62
N LEU A 362 -3.89 -2.89 -28.30
CA LEU A 362 -3.85 -3.49 -26.97
C LEU A 362 -3.49 -2.46 -25.90
N TYR A 363 -2.54 -1.57 -26.19
CA TYR A 363 -2.16 -0.47 -25.30
C TYR A 363 -3.29 0.56 -25.11
N GLY A 364 -3.94 0.97 -26.21
CA GLY A 364 -5.08 1.87 -26.16
C GLY A 364 -6.27 1.27 -25.40
N LEU A 365 -6.50 -0.04 -25.57
CA LEU A 365 -7.50 -0.77 -24.80
C LEU A 365 -7.10 -0.80 -23.33
N ALA A 366 -5.88 -1.23 -22.98
CA ALA A 366 -5.34 -1.23 -21.61
C ALA A 366 -5.49 0.13 -20.89
N ALA A 367 -5.40 1.22 -21.65
CA ALA A 367 -5.52 2.59 -21.17
C ALA A 367 -6.90 3.24 -21.40
N ALA A 368 -7.90 2.48 -21.85
CA ALA A 368 -9.23 3.00 -22.13
C ALA A 368 -10.03 3.23 -20.84
N PRO A 369 -10.96 4.19 -20.83
CA PRO A 369 -11.94 4.34 -19.75
C PRO A 369 -13.05 3.28 -19.90
N VAL A 370 -12.75 2.00 -19.65
CA VAL A 370 -13.73 0.91 -19.79
C VAL A 370 -14.69 0.88 -18.59
N PRO A 371 -15.99 0.54 -18.79
CA PRO A 371 -16.99 0.46 -17.73
C PRO A 371 -16.64 -0.51 -16.60
N SER A 372 -17.16 -0.24 -15.42
CA SER A 372 -16.99 -1.03 -14.18
C SER A 372 -17.50 -2.47 -14.26
N ALA A 373 -18.23 -2.84 -15.32
CA ALA A 373 -18.88 -4.13 -15.50
C ALA A 373 -17.96 -5.27 -15.98
N LEU A 374 -16.75 -4.97 -16.49
CA LEU A 374 -15.81 -5.99 -16.98
C LEU A 374 -14.61 -6.13 -16.03
N PRO A 375 -14.73 -6.77 -14.85
CA PRO A 375 -13.58 -6.96 -13.96
C PRO A 375 -12.41 -7.65 -14.69
N LEU A 376 -11.16 -7.33 -14.32
CA LEU A 376 -9.91 -7.87 -14.91
C LEU A 376 -9.54 -7.44 -16.34
N TRP A 377 -10.36 -6.64 -17.03
CA TRP A 377 -10.09 -6.24 -18.42
C TRP A 377 -8.66 -5.66 -18.62
N ARG A 378 -8.20 -4.82 -17.69
CA ARG A 378 -6.84 -4.24 -17.70
C ARG A 378 -5.76 -5.30 -17.66
N LEU A 379 -5.91 -6.28 -16.76
CA LEU A 379 -4.97 -7.39 -16.62
C LEU A 379 -4.82 -8.14 -17.95
N CYS A 380 -5.94 -8.44 -18.61
CA CYS A 380 -5.96 -9.16 -19.87
C CYS A 380 -5.17 -8.42 -20.97
N PHE A 381 -5.38 -7.11 -21.13
CA PHE A 381 -4.66 -6.36 -22.17
C PHE A 381 -3.19 -6.12 -21.84
N VAL A 382 -2.84 -5.84 -20.58
CA VAL A 382 -1.43 -5.72 -20.17
C VAL A 382 -0.70 -7.06 -20.33
N ALA A 383 -1.33 -8.18 -19.95
CA ALA A 383 -0.79 -9.52 -20.18
C ALA A 383 -0.65 -9.83 -21.68
N ALA A 384 -1.63 -9.45 -22.51
CA ALA A 384 -1.56 -9.62 -23.96
C ALA A 384 -0.43 -8.79 -24.59
N MET A 385 -0.23 -7.53 -24.15
CA MET A 385 0.93 -6.73 -24.54
C MET A 385 2.24 -7.44 -24.19
N LEU A 386 2.33 -7.97 -22.97
CA LEU A 386 3.52 -8.70 -22.51
C LEU A 386 3.79 -9.94 -23.37
N VAL A 387 2.77 -10.72 -23.73
CA VAL A 387 2.90 -11.88 -24.62
C VAL A 387 3.43 -11.47 -25.99
N VAL A 388 2.94 -10.35 -26.56
CA VAL A 388 3.45 -9.82 -27.84
C VAL A 388 4.93 -9.45 -27.75
N LEU A 389 5.35 -8.81 -26.65
CA LEU A 389 6.75 -8.45 -26.40
C LEU A 389 7.63 -9.70 -26.27
N ILE A 390 7.24 -10.67 -25.43
CA ILE A 390 7.99 -11.92 -25.21
C ILE A 390 8.14 -12.71 -26.53
N ARG A 391 7.06 -12.86 -27.31
CA ARG A 391 7.12 -13.54 -28.61
C ARG A 391 8.06 -12.83 -29.59
N SER A 392 8.10 -11.51 -29.55
CA SER A 392 8.99 -10.71 -30.39
C SER A 392 10.47 -10.87 -30.01
N LEU A 393 10.78 -11.12 -28.74
CA LEU A 393 12.14 -11.46 -28.29
C LEU A 393 12.63 -12.82 -28.81
N GLY A 394 11.73 -13.80 -28.92
CA GLY A 394 12.03 -15.15 -29.41
C GLY A 394 12.28 -15.23 -30.92
N GLY A 395 11.55 -14.46 -31.72
CA GLY A 395 11.73 -14.43 -33.18
C GLY A 395 13.09 -13.92 -33.65
N SER A 396 13.72 -13.03 -32.88
CA SER A 396 15.06 -12.49 -33.14
C SER A 396 16.17 -13.53 -32.83
N HIS A 397 15.95 -14.47 -31.90
CA HIS A 397 16.93 -15.49 -31.51
C HIS A 397 17.08 -16.61 -32.57
N ARG A 398 16.02 -16.96 -33.31
CA ARG A 398 16.07 -17.98 -34.38
C ARG A 398 16.95 -17.55 -35.55
N LYS A 399 16.95 -16.26 -35.92
CA LYS A 399 17.78 -15.77 -37.03
C LYS A 399 19.28 -15.79 -36.72
N SER A 400 19.69 -15.55 -35.48
CA SER A 400 21.11 -15.58 -35.10
C SER A 400 21.64 -17.01 -34.88
N GLU A 401 20.80 -17.94 -34.43
CA GLU A 401 21.16 -19.37 -34.34
C GLU A 401 21.24 -20.05 -35.70
N GLN A 402 20.32 -19.77 -36.64
CA GLN A 402 20.38 -20.32 -38.00
C GLN A 402 21.67 -19.92 -38.73
N VAL A 403 22.07 -18.65 -38.64
CA VAL A 403 23.33 -18.16 -39.23
C VAL A 403 24.58 -18.78 -38.58
N ARG A 404 24.48 -19.18 -37.30
CA ARG A 404 25.58 -19.87 -36.58
C ARG A 404 25.64 -21.38 -36.85
N ILE A 405 24.52 -22.00 -37.22
CA ILE A 405 24.44 -23.42 -37.54
C ILE A 405 24.85 -23.66 -39.00
N GLU A 406 24.51 -22.76 -39.92
CA GLU A 406 24.92 -22.85 -41.33
C GLU A 406 26.44 -22.65 -41.53
N SER A 407 27.14 -22.01 -40.58
CA SER A 407 28.60 -21.80 -40.61
C SER A 407 29.42 -22.90 -39.90
N ARG A 408 28.79 -23.99 -39.45
CA ARG A 408 29.45 -25.07 -38.67
C ARG A 408 29.27 -26.49 -39.22
N PHE A 409 28.96 -26.64 -40.51
CA PHE A 409 29.01 -27.94 -41.17
C PHE A 409 30.44 -28.26 -41.64
N ASP A 410 31.25 -28.76 -40.70
CA ASP A 410 32.36 -29.68 -41.02
C ASP A 410 31.89 -31.13 -40.78
N PRO A 411 32.32 -32.11 -41.60
CA PRO A 411 31.89 -33.50 -41.42
C PRO A 411 32.50 -34.12 -40.14
N LEU A 412 31.65 -34.83 -39.39
CA LEU A 412 31.94 -35.52 -38.13
C LEU A 412 33.14 -36.50 -38.21
N PRO A 413 34.00 -36.58 -37.18
CA PRO A 413 34.78 -37.77 -36.91
C PRO A 413 34.02 -38.76 -36.02
N LYS A 414 34.29 -40.05 -36.27
CA LYS A 414 33.65 -41.24 -35.69
C LYS A 414 33.85 -41.40 -34.18
N ALA A 415 32.92 -42.16 -33.60
CA ALA A 415 32.76 -42.45 -32.19
C ALA A 415 33.89 -43.29 -31.55
N ALA A 416 34.20 -42.95 -30.31
CA ALA A 416 34.63 -43.80 -29.19
C ALA A 416 34.29 -42.97 -27.93
N GLY A 417 33.76 -43.44 -26.80
CA GLY A 417 33.70 -44.74 -26.16
C GLY A 417 33.63 -44.42 -24.64
N GLY A 418 32.58 -44.89 -23.96
CA GLY A 418 32.43 -45.01 -22.51
C GLY A 418 32.70 -43.80 -21.59
N GLN A 419 31.65 -43.21 -20.99
CA GLN A 419 31.78 -42.51 -19.69
C GLN A 419 30.58 -42.71 -18.76
N THR A 420 30.93 -42.73 -17.48
CA THR A 420 30.24 -43.16 -16.26
C THR A 420 28.98 -42.38 -15.87
N SER A 421 28.13 -43.01 -15.04
CA SER A 421 26.81 -42.53 -14.59
C SER A 421 26.79 -41.19 -13.83
N ALA A 422 27.94 -40.69 -13.35
CA ALA A 422 28.07 -39.35 -12.76
C ALA A 422 28.16 -38.22 -13.81
N GLY A 423 28.60 -38.54 -15.03
CA GLY A 423 28.64 -37.60 -16.16
C GLY A 423 27.26 -37.30 -16.76
N SER A 424 26.30 -38.22 -16.60
CA SER A 424 24.96 -38.09 -17.19
C SER A 424 24.10 -37.03 -16.49
N ILE A 425 24.26 -36.82 -15.17
CA ILE A 425 23.54 -35.78 -14.43
C ILE A 425 24.06 -34.38 -14.79
N ARG A 426 25.39 -34.21 -14.90
CA ARG A 426 26.00 -32.95 -15.38
C ARG A 426 25.62 -32.67 -16.84
N ALA A 427 25.67 -33.67 -17.72
CA ALA A 427 25.26 -33.53 -19.12
C ALA A 427 23.75 -33.26 -19.28
N CYS A 428 22.90 -33.76 -18.37
CA CYS A 428 21.47 -33.45 -18.37
C CYS A 428 21.20 -32.02 -17.87
N LEU A 429 21.93 -31.55 -16.86
CA LEU A 429 21.92 -30.17 -16.34
C LEU A 429 22.49 -29.12 -17.31
N ASP A 430 23.22 -29.55 -18.35
CA ASP A 430 23.74 -28.69 -19.41
C ASP A 430 22.73 -28.37 -20.51
N ARG A 431 21.53 -28.95 -20.48
CA ARG A 431 20.44 -28.49 -21.35
C ARG A 431 19.89 -27.18 -20.81
N PRO A 432 19.99 -26.05 -21.55
CA PRO A 432 19.50 -24.74 -21.08
C PRO A 432 18.01 -24.78 -20.73
N ARG A 433 17.22 -25.63 -21.40
CA ARG A 433 15.80 -25.87 -21.07
C ARG A 433 15.59 -26.48 -19.68
N LEU A 434 16.44 -27.41 -19.24
CA LEU A 434 16.31 -28.02 -17.91
C LEU A 434 16.60 -27.00 -16.81
N ARG A 435 17.58 -26.11 -17.00
CA ARG A 435 17.88 -25.02 -16.05
C ARG A 435 16.67 -24.09 -15.85
N TYR A 436 15.92 -23.78 -16.91
CA TYR A 436 14.72 -22.96 -16.80
C TYR A 436 13.54 -23.69 -16.15
N VAL A 437 13.38 -25.00 -16.40
CA VAL A 437 12.38 -25.82 -15.71
C VAL A 437 12.69 -25.88 -14.21
N LEU A 438 13.95 -26.12 -13.83
CA LEU A 438 14.38 -26.13 -12.44
C LEU A 438 14.20 -24.75 -11.78
N ALA A 439 14.57 -23.67 -12.46
CA ALA A 439 14.34 -22.30 -11.97
C ALA A 439 12.85 -22.00 -11.78
N PHE A 440 12.00 -22.42 -12.73
CA PHE A 440 10.55 -22.30 -12.62
C PHE A 440 10.00 -23.05 -11.41
N LEU A 441 10.37 -24.32 -11.25
CA LEU A 441 9.92 -25.15 -10.11
C LEU A 441 10.40 -24.59 -8.78
N LEU A 442 11.64 -24.10 -8.70
CA LEU A 442 12.19 -23.51 -7.48
C LEU A 442 11.51 -22.19 -7.14
N LEU A 443 11.34 -21.29 -8.10
CA LEU A 443 10.67 -20.00 -7.89
C LEU A 443 9.20 -20.18 -7.54
N SER A 444 8.50 -21.09 -8.23
CA SER A 444 7.08 -21.35 -7.96
C SER A 444 6.90 -21.98 -6.59
N SER A 445 7.74 -22.95 -6.21
CA SER A 445 7.68 -23.59 -4.89
C SER A 445 8.03 -22.62 -3.76
N ALA A 446 9.08 -21.81 -3.93
CA ALA A 446 9.46 -20.79 -2.95
C ALA A 446 8.37 -19.73 -2.79
N SER A 447 7.83 -19.22 -3.90
CA SER A 447 6.73 -18.25 -3.85
C SER A 447 5.46 -18.85 -3.23
N ALA A 448 5.07 -20.06 -3.65
CA ALA A 448 3.92 -20.77 -3.07
C ALA A 448 4.09 -21.01 -1.57
N PHE A 449 5.30 -21.36 -1.11
CA PHE A 449 5.57 -21.51 0.32
C PHE A 449 5.40 -20.20 1.09
N VAL A 450 5.90 -19.09 0.56
CA VAL A 450 5.74 -17.75 1.17
C VAL A 450 4.26 -17.38 1.28
N HIS A 451 3.51 -17.50 0.18
CA HIS A 451 2.07 -17.19 0.17
C HIS A 451 1.26 -18.14 1.06
N TRP A 452 1.63 -19.42 1.11
CA TRP A 452 0.98 -20.40 1.98
C TRP A 452 1.19 -20.07 3.46
N ARG A 453 2.44 -19.82 3.86
CA ARG A 453 2.77 -19.42 5.24
C ARG A 453 2.01 -18.16 5.63
N HIS A 454 1.94 -17.20 4.72
CA HIS A 454 1.25 -15.93 4.92
C HIS A 454 -0.25 -16.13 5.15
N VAL A 455 -0.97 -16.74 4.20
CA VAL A 455 -2.44 -16.87 4.29
C VAL A 455 -2.86 -17.87 5.38
N ARG A 456 -2.11 -18.97 5.58
CA ARG A 456 -2.39 -19.93 6.67
C ARG A 456 -2.26 -19.26 8.04
N GLY A 457 -1.26 -18.40 8.20
CA GLY A 457 -1.02 -17.68 9.45
C GLY A 457 -2.06 -16.63 9.79
N GLN A 458 -2.97 -16.28 8.87
CA GLN A 458 -4.04 -15.29 9.10
C GLN A 458 -5.37 -15.92 9.54
N GLY A 459 -5.35 -17.16 10.03
CA GLY A 459 -6.49 -17.72 10.74
C GLY A 459 -6.72 -16.97 12.04
N VAL A 460 -7.96 -16.57 12.32
CA VAL A 460 -8.33 -16.06 13.63
C VAL A 460 -8.77 -17.27 14.47
N GLU A 461 -7.80 -18.07 14.92
CA GLU A 461 -8.10 -19.30 15.68
C GLU A 461 -8.85 -18.98 16.97
N GLY A 462 -10.03 -19.59 17.16
CA GLY A 462 -10.84 -19.41 18.37
C GLY A 462 -11.57 -18.07 18.49
N ALA A 463 -11.65 -17.27 17.42
CA ALA A 463 -12.35 -15.99 17.42
C ALA A 463 -13.52 -15.92 16.42
N ASP A 464 -14.61 -15.27 16.83
CA ASP A 464 -15.77 -14.99 15.98
C ASP A 464 -15.70 -13.55 15.45
N ARG A 465 -15.94 -13.33 14.16
CA ARG A 465 -16.10 -11.98 13.59
C ARG A 465 -17.43 -11.37 14.02
N ILE A 466 -17.41 -10.11 14.44
CA ILE A 466 -18.56 -9.45 15.09
C ILE A 466 -19.38 -8.56 14.13
N ALA A 467 -18.89 -8.24 12.94
CA ALA A 467 -19.61 -7.34 12.03
C ALA A 467 -20.01 -8.01 10.71
N LEU A 468 -21.27 -7.82 10.31
CA LEU A 468 -21.86 -8.37 9.07
C LEU A 468 -22.54 -7.25 8.26
N GLU A 469 -21.96 -6.05 8.22
CA GLU A 469 -22.45 -4.99 7.33
C GLU A 469 -21.61 -4.96 6.05
N GLU A 470 -22.22 -5.35 4.92
CA GLU A 470 -21.58 -5.37 3.60
C GLU A 470 -21.01 -3.99 3.24
N GLY A 471 -19.75 -3.95 2.81
CA GLY A 471 -19.11 -2.73 2.33
C GLY A 471 -18.56 -1.79 3.41
N SER A 472 -18.60 -2.18 4.69
CA SER A 472 -17.92 -1.43 5.75
C SER A 472 -16.43 -1.76 5.79
N LEU A 473 -15.57 -0.76 5.57
CA LEU A 473 -14.15 -0.89 5.86
C LEU A 473 -13.98 -0.54 7.33
N LEU A 474 -14.08 -1.52 8.21
CA LEU A 474 -13.97 -1.23 9.63
C LEU A 474 -12.55 -0.80 9.99
N LYS A 475 -12.45 0.18 10.89
CA LYS A 475 -11.24 0.45 11.67
C LYS A 475 -11.68 0.58 13.12
N ALA A 476 -11.71 -0.53 13.83
CA ALA A 476 -12.44 -0.62 15.07
C ALA A 476 -11.58 -0.20 16.28
N HIS A 477 -12.16 0.70 17.08
CA HIS A 477 -11.76 0.94 18.46
C HIS A 477 -12.97 0.55 19.32
N PRO A 478 -13.09 -0.72 19.72
CA PRO A 478 -14.27 -1.18 20.44
C PRO A 478 -14.30 -0.59 21.85
N ALA A 479 -15.50 -0.18 22.25
CA ALA A 479 -15.87 0.04 23.63
C ALA A 479 -17.08 -0.85 23.92
N ALA A 480 -16.97 -1.73 24.90
CA ALA A 480 -18.01 -2.69 25.25
C ALA A 480 -18.78 -2.24 26.50
N SER A 481 -20.10 -2.42 26.50
CA SER A 481 -20.96 -2.30 27.69
C SER A 481 -22.29 -3.03 27.49
N ARG A 482 -22.73 -3.81 28.49
CA ARG A 482 -23.96 -4.60 28.58
C ARG A 482 -24.26 -5.41 27.31
N GLY A 483 -23.28 -6.16 26.82
CA GLY A 483 -23.41 -6.98 25.60
C GLY A 483 -23.52 -6.18 24.30
N ARG A 484 -23.33 -4.85 24.34
CA ARG A 484 -23.27 -3.96 23.19
C ARG A 484 -21.84 -3.48 22.97
N VAL A 485 -21.50 -3.16 21.73
CA VAL A 485 -20.19 -2.59 21.36
C VAL A 485 -20.38 -1.35 20.52
N ALA A 486 -19.78 -0.24 20.93
CA ALA A 486 -19.58 0.92 20.09
C ALA A 486 -18.18 0.84 19.49
N PHE A 487 -18.00 1.21 18.23
CA PHE A 487 -16.69 1.17 17.57
C PHE A 487 -16.58 2.21 16.46
N THR A 488 -15.37 2.65 16.16
CA THR A 488 -15.12 3.45 14.96
C THR A 488 -15.31 2.61 13.68
N ALA A 489 -16.04 3.12 12.70
CA ALA A 489 -16.24 2.50 11.39
C ALA A 489 -15.89 3.49 10.28
N LEU A 490 -15.16 3.08 9.24
CA LEU A 490 -14.96 3.90 8.05
C LEU A 490 -16.05 3.58 7.03
N ARG A 491 -17.07 4.43 6.99
CA ARG A 491 -18.16 4.39 6.00
C ARG A 491 -17.91 5.49 4.99
N SER A 492 -17.29 5.13 3.87
CA SER A 492 -16.86 6.11 2.87
C SER A 492 -18.00 7.10 2.56
N PRO A 493 -17.81 8.41 2.85
CA PRO A 493 -16.51 9.07 2.96
C PRO A 493 -16.07 9.47 4.38
N VAL A 494 -16.72 9.06 5.46
CA VAL A 494 -16.41 9.53 6.84
C VAL A 494 -16.07 8.38 7.79
N TYR A 495 -15.38 8.72 8.88
CA TYR A 495 -15.34 7.89 10.07
C TYR A 495 -16.57 8.17 10.93
N THR A 496 -17.29 7.14 11.33
CA THR A 496 -18.50 7.23 12.15
C THR A 496 -18.44 6.22 13.29
N ILE A 497 -19.43 6.26 14.19
CA ILE A 497 -19.62 5.26 15.23
C ILE A 497 -20.55 4.17 14.71
N GLY A 498 -20.05 2.94 14.69
CA GLY A 498 -20.81 1.71 14.56
C GLY A 498 -21.26 1.20 15.93
N LEU A 499 -22.44 0.59 15.96
CA LEU A 499 -23.05 0.00 17.14
C LEU A 499 -23.39 -1.46 16.82
N TRP A 500 -22.95 -2.37 17.67
CA TRP A 500 -23.32 -3.77 17.65
C TRP A 500 -24.15 -4.10 18.89
N ASP A 501 -25.31 -4.73 18.69
CA ASP A 501 -26.29 -5.06 19.74
C ASP A 501 -26.26 -6.54 20.16
N GLY A 502 -25.26 -7.31 19.71
CA GLY A 502 -25.19 -8.75 19.88
C GLY A 502 -25.69 -9.55 18.68
N ARG A 503 -26.46 -8.94 17.77
CA ARG A 503 -27.05 -9.61 16.59
C ARG A 503 -26.80 -8.86 15.28
N SER A 504 -26.90 -7.54 15.31
CA SER A 504 -26.84 -6.67 14.14
C SER A 504 -25.88 -5.51 14.37
N VAL A 505 -25.37 -4.97 13.26
CA VAL A 505 -24.56 -3.76 13.25
C VAL A 505 -25.36 -2.64 12.62
N ARG A 506 -25.35 -1.47 13.26
CA ARG A 506 -25.87 -0.21 12.72
C ARG A 506 -24.79 0.86 12.84
N SER A 507 -24.56 1.60 11.76
CA SER A 507 -23.70 2.79 11.78
C SER A 507 -24.53 4.07 11.97
N LEU A 508 -24.02 5.02 12.75
CA LEU A 508 -24.62 6.35 12.84
C LEU A 508 -24.38 7.14 11.56
N GLU A 509 -25.39 7.90 11.12
CA GLU A 509 -25.28 8.76 9.94
C GLU A 509 -24.80 10.15 10.35
N THR A 510 -23.64 10.57 9.83
CA THR A 510 -23.00 11.84 10.14
C THR A 510 -22.22 12.34 8.91
N GLU A 511 -22.01 13.65 8.83
CA GLU A 511 -21.09 14.27 7.87
C GLU A 511 -19.73 14.59 8.48
N GLU A 512 -19.64 14.57 9.81
CA GLU A 512 -18.42 14.84 10.57
C GLU A 512 -17.73 13.54 10.97
N ASP A 513 -16.40 13.56 11.05
CA ASP A 513 -15.59 12.42 11.47
C ASP A 513 -15.68 12.22 13.00
N LEU A 514 -16.26 11.08 13.40
CA LEU A 514 -16.36 10.64 14.79
C LEU A 514 -15.45 9.42 15.02
N LEU A 515 -14.60 9.51 16.05
CA LEU A 515 -13.59 8.51 16.37
C LEU A 515 -13.61 8.13 17.86
N HIS A 516 -13.05 6.97 18.17
CA HIS A 516 -12.70 6.52 19.53
C HIS A 516 -13.89 6.63 20.51
N PRO A 517 -14.98 5.89 20.28
CA PRO A 517 -16.11 5.92 21.21
C PRO A 517 -15.70 5.37 22.58
N SER A 518 -16.24 5.96 23.64
CA SER A 518 -16.15 5.45 25.01
C SER A 518 -17.54 5.44 25.63
N TRP A 519 -17.94 4.31 26.21
CA TRP A 519 -19.23 4.19 26.87
C TRP A 519 -19.28 4.97 28.18
N ILE A 520 -20.45 5.53 28.45
CA ILE A 520 -20.81 5.98 29.78
C ILE A 520 -21.54 4.80 30.45
N PRO A 521 -21.09 4.32 31.61
CA PRO A 521 -21.74 3.21 32.30
C PRO A 521 -23.24 3.44 32.48
N GLU A 522 -24.02 2.38 32.25
CA GLU A 522 -25.48 2.35 32.48
C GLU A 522 -26.31 3.39 31.71
N SER A 523 -25.75 3.96 30.63
CA SER A 523 -26.31 5.10 29.92
C SER A 523 -26.55 4.81 28.42
N PRO A 524 -27.52 5.49 27.77
CA PRO A 524 -27.64 5.47 26.30
C PRO A 524 -26.62 6.38 25.61
N PHE A 525 -25.73 7.04 26.34
CA PHE A 525 -24.76 7.97 25.78
C PHE A 525 -23.38 7.34 25.62
N VAL A 526 -22.71 7.68 24.53
CA VAL A 526 -21.28 7.47 24.33
C VAL A 526 -20.58 8.81 24.16
N LEU A 527 -19.35 8.91 24.66
CA LEU A 527 -18.46 10.01 24.28
C LEU A 527 -17.70 9.61 23.02
N ALA A 528 -17.50 10.56 22.11
CA ALA A 528 -16.68 10.36 20.92
C ALA A 528 -15.76 11.56 20.69
N GLU A 529 -14.65 11.31 20.01
CA GLU A 529 -13.81 12.36 19.45
C GLU A 529 -14.42 12.86 18.14
N LEU A 530 -14.80 14.12 18.09
CA LEU A 530 -15.15 14.86 16.88
C LEU A 530 -13.88 15.54 16.34
N THR A 531 -13.43 15.16 15.14
CA THR A 531 -12.24 15.79 14.53
C THR A 531 -12.60 17.06 13.77
N GLY A 532 -11.62 17.94 13.63
CA GLY A 532 -11.75 19.25 12.99
C GLY A 532 -10.39 19.92 12.96
N ARG A 533 -10.32 21.26 12.98
CA ARG A 533 -9.03 21.97 13.15
C ARG A 533 -8.35 21.64 14.48
N TYR A 534 -9.15 21.26 15.45
CA TYR A 534 -8.78 20.70 16.74
C TYR A 534 -9.84 19.65 17.09
N SER A 535 -9.43 18.61 17.82
CA SER A 535 -10.38 17.57 18.25
C SER A 535 -11.21 18.08 19.42
N LYS A 536 -12.46 17.63 19.51
CA LYS A 536 -13.35 17.85 20.65
C LYS A 536 -13.86 16.51 21.14
N ILE A 537 -14.15 16.41 22.44
CA ILE A 537 -14.93 15.30 22.96
C ILE A 537 -16.39 15.73 23.04
N VAL A 538 -17.27 14.93 22.46
CA VAL A 538 -18.70 15.24 22.34
C VAL A 538 -19.57 14.10 22.86
N TRP A 539 -20.76 14.45 23.34
CA TRP A 539 -21.80 13.52 23.73
C TRP A 539 -22.58 13.04 22.50
N ILE A 540 -22.82 11.73 22.41
CA ILE A 540 -23.59 11.09 21.35
C ILE A 540 -24.69 10.25 22.00
N ASP A 541 -25.95 10.55 21.68
CA ASP A 541 -27.09 9.68 21.98
C ASP A 541 -27.15 8.58 20.91
N ILE A 542 -26.99 7.32 21.31
CA ILE A 542 -26.96 6.19 20.37
C ILE A 542 -28.33 5.84 19.78
N ARG A 543 -29.41 6.37 20.36
CA ARG A 543 -30.79 6.05 19.95
C ARG A 543 -31.20 6.79 18.68
N GLU A 544 -30.50 7.87 18.37
CA GLU A 544 -30.79 8.77 17.26
C GLU A 544 -29.55 8.98 16.40
N ASN A 545 -29.73 9.44 15.16
CA ASN A 545 -28.56 9.88 14.38
C ASN A 545 -28.12 11.26 14.89
N PRO A 546 -26.81 11.51 15.04
CA PRO A 546 -26.31 12.78 15.52
C PRO A 546 -26.69 13.91 14.56
N ASN A 547 -27.18 15.02 15.10
CA ASN A 547 -27.27 16.27 14.37
C ASN A 547 -25.92 17.02 14.44
N ARG A 548 -25.75 18.09 13.65
CA ARG A 548 -24.49 18.86 13.65
C ARG A 548 -24.24 19.65 14.94
N ASN A 549 -25.19 19.69 15.87
CA ASN A 549 -25.12 20.46 17.11
C ASN A 549 -24.70 19.55 18.28
N PHE A 550 -23.45 19.13 18.25
CA PHE A 550 -22.86 18.28 19.29
C PHE A 550 -22.73 19.03 20.63
N ARG A 551 -23.16 18.41 21.73
CA ARG A 551 -22.83 18.88 23.09
C ARG A 551 -21.36 18.56 23.36
N VAL A 552 -20.54 19.59 23.55
CA VAL A 552 -19.10 19.46 23.81
C VAL A 552 -18.85 19.20 25.29
N GLU A 553 -18.06 18.18 25.60
CA GLU A 553 -17.59 17.83 26.94
C GLU A 553 -16.20 18.40 27.26
N ALA A 554 -15.32 18.40 26.26
CA ALA A 554 -13.97 18.94 26.36
C ALA A 554 -13.48 19.47 25.00
N GLU A 555 -12.96 20.69 25.00
CA GLU A 555 -12.33 21.33 23.85
C GLU A 555 -10.87 20.88 23.71
N ASN A 556 -10.31 20.86 22.49
CA ASN A 556 -8.92 20.47 22.21
C ASN A 556 -8.52 19.08 22.79
N ALA A 557 -9.45 18.13 22.76
CA ALA A 557 -9.35 16.83 23.42
C ALA A 557 -9.68 15.68 22.45
N ALA A 558 -8.97 14.56 22.59
CA ALA A 558 -9.08 13.38 21.73
C ALA A 558 -9.07 12.09 22.56
N GLN A 559 -9.53 10.98 21.97
CA GLN A 559 -9.53 9.64 22.58
C GLN A 559 -10.12 9.63 24.00
N PRO A 560 -11.41 9.92 24.16
CA PRO A 560 -12.07 9.88 25.47
C PRO A 560 -12.00 8.48 26.07
N VAL A 561 -11.84 8.41 27.39
CA VAL A 561 -11.99 7.19 28.18
C VAL A 561 -12.75 7.56 29.45
N VAL A 562 -13.91 6.95 29.66
CA VAL A 562 -14.73 7.16 30.86
C VAL A 562 -14.29 6.19 31.95
N SER A 563 -14.24 6.65 33.21
CA SER A 563 -13.93 5.79 34.35
C SER A 563 -15.05 4.76 34.61
N PRO A 564 -14.74 3.61 35.24
CA PRO A 564 -15.74 2.56 35.49
C PRO A 564 -16.95 3.03 36.32
N ASP A 565 -16.73 4.00 37.22
CA ASP A 565 -17.77 4.63 38.04
C ASP A 565 -18.61 5.70 37.30
N GLY A 566 -18.23 6.04 36.05
CA GLY A 566 -18.88 7.08 35.26
C GLY A 566 -18.66 8.52 35.74
N GLN A 567 -17.73 8.77 36.67
CA GLN A 567 -17.54 10.08 37.30
C GLN A 567 -16.41 10.92 36.69
N ARG A 568 -15.46 10.29 35.98
CA ARG A 568 -14.27 10.94 35.45
C ARG A 568 -14.08 10.63 33.96
N LEU A 569 -13.44 11.57 33.28
CA LEU A 569 -13.05 11.48 31.88
C LEU A 569 -11.54 11.67 31.78
N ALA A 570 -10.85 10.66 31.24
CA ALA A 570 -9.48 10.79 30.78
C ALA A 570 -9.46 11.03 29.26
N PHE A 571 -8.49 11.82 28.79
CA PHE A 571 -8.37 12.17 27.38
C PHE A 571 -6.97 12.64 27.02
N ILE A 572 -6.69 12.73 25.71
CA ILE A 572 -5.40 13.16 25.18
C ILE A 572 -5.51 14.55 24.56
N ARG A 573 -4.60 15.45 24.95
CA ARG A 573 -4.36 16.74 24.29
C ARG A 573 -3.08 16.65 23.45
N PHE A 574 -3.12 17.09 22.19
CA PHE A 574 -1.93 17.12 21.33
C PHE A 574 -1.23 18.47 21.38
N LEU A 575 -0.05 18.52 21.99
CA LEU A 575 0.78 19.71 22.11
C LEU A 575 2.02 19.54 21.22
N HIS A 576 2.11 20.29 20.12
CA HIS A 576 3.20 20.19 19.13
C HIS A 576 3.46 18.74 18.62
N GLY A 577 2.40 17.96 18.42
CA GLY A 577 2.48 16.57 17.95
C GLY A 577 2.69 15.51 19.05
N ARG A 578 2.99 15.93 20.30
CA ARG A 578 3.05 15.07 21.48
C ARG A 578 1.66 14.92 22.11
N GLY A 579 1.24 13.70 22.42
CA GLY A 579 0.07 13.42 23.23
C GLY A 579 0.37 13.63 24.73
N SER A 580 -0.46 14.41 25.39
CA SER A 580 -0.44 14.65 26.84
C SER A 580 -1.74 14.09 27.44
N LEU A 581 -1.65 13.36 28.56
CA LEU A 581 -2.78 12.70 29.20
C LEU A 581 -3.39 13.58 30.29
N TRP A 582 -4.69 13.86 30.16
CA TRP A 582 -5.45 14.75 31.03
C TRP A 582 -6.63 14.02 31.65
N ILE A 583 -7.10 14.51 32.80
CA ILE A 583 -8.30 14.03 33.49
C ILE A 583 -9.17 15.20 33.96
N LYS A 584 -10.49 14.99 33.97
CA LYS A 584 -11.49 15.90 34.56
C LYS A 584 -12.71 15.15 35.13
N PRO A 585 -13.53 15.78 35.99
CA PRO A 585 -14.87 15.28 36.30
C PRO A 585 -15.76 15.23 35.04
N LEU A 586 -16.52 14.17 34.87
CA LEU A 586 -17.44 14.01 33.73
C LEU A 586 -18.74 14.81 33.95
N GLY A 587 -19.17 15.57 32.94
CA GLY A 587 -20.47 16.25 32.92
C GLY A 587 -20.60 17.48 33.82
N GLY A 588 -19.53 17.83 34.56
CA GLY A 588 -19.48 18.98 35.48
C GLY A 588 -18.50 20.07 35.07
N VAL A 589 -18.53 21.18 35.81
CA VAL A 589 -17.53 22.27 35.75
C VAL A 589 -16.46 21.94 36.78
N GLY A 590 -15.39 21.29 36.34
CA GLY A 590 -14.26 20.93 37.20
C GLY A 590 -12.93 21.19 36.48
N GLU A 591 -11.86 21.37 37.26
CA GLU A 591 -10.53 21.62 36.70
C GLU A 591 -9.99 20.39 35.98
N GLU A 592 -9.29 20.64 34.86
CA GLU A 592 -8.56 19.64 34.12
C GLU A 592 -7.12 19.58 34.61
N SER A 593 -6.53 18.40 34.70
CA SER A 593 -5.12 18.24 35.12
C SER A 593 -4.37 17.25 34.23
N GLU A 594 -3.09 17.55 33.93
CA GLU A 594 -2.16 16.62 33.28
C GLU A 594 -1.61 15.62 34.30
N VAL A 595 -1.64 14.32 33.99
CA VAL A 595 -1.29 13.26 34.96
C VAL A 595 0.00 12.51 34.67
N ALA A 596 0.42 12.37 33.40
CA ALA A 596 1.64 11.61 33.05
C ALA A 596 2.91 12.47 33.02
N GLY A 597 2.77 13.78 32.78
CA GLY A 597 3.87 14.73 32.63
C GLY A 597 4.47 14.79 31.22
N ALA A 598 5.28 15.84 30.97
CA ALA A 598 5.71 16.23 29.64
C ALA A 598 6.64 15.24 28.91
N ARG A 599 7.30 14.33 29.65
CA ARG A 599 8.24 13.37 29.06
C ARG A 599 7.58 12.24 28.28
N TYR A 600 6.28 12.01 28.46
CA TYR A 600 5.56 10.91 27.82
C TYR A 600 4.76 11.43 26.63
N ASP A 601 5.04 10.92 25.43
CA ASP A 601 4.16 11.02 24.27
C ASP A 601 3.10 9.93 24.36
N VAL A 602 1.94 10.28 24.94
CA VAL A 602 0.86 9.32 25.21
C VAL A 602 0.08 9.02 23.93
N LEU A 603 -0.11 7.74 23.65
CA LEU A 603 -0.76 7.23 22.43
C LEU A 603 -2.18 6.76 22.67
N GLU A 604 -2.43 6.07 23.78
CA GLU A 604 -3.71 5.51 24.23
C GLU A 604 -3.71 5.40 25.76
N ALA A 605 -4.88 5.40 26.39
CA ALA A 605 -5.04 5.19 27.83
C ALA A 605 -6.27 4.31 28.16
N ALA A 606 -6.30 3.75 29.36
CA ALA A 606 -7.41 3.01 29.95
C ALA A 606 -7.39 3.14 31.48
N PHE A 607 -8.56 3.21 32.12
CA PHE A 607 -8.66 3.17 33.57
C PHE A 607 -8.39 1.77 34.13
N SER A 608 -7.89 1.71 35.36
CA SER A 608 -7.99 0.51 36.20
C SER A 608 -9.44 0.24 36.59
N ALA A 609 -9.76 -1.00 36.97
CA ALA A 609 -11.12 -1.42 37.36
C ALA A 609 -11.71 -0.59 38.51
N ASP A 610 -10.88 -0.17 39.46
CA ASP A 610 -11.24 0.68 40.59
C ASP A 610 -11.19 2.19 40.28
N GLY A 611 -10.75 2.57 39.08
CA GLY A 611 -10.53 3.95 38.67
C GLY A 611 -9.43 4.69 39.44
N ALA A 612 -8.60 4.04 40.25
CA ALA A 612 -7.54 4.69 41.01
C ALA A 612 -6.27 4.99 40.17
N GLU A 613 -6.08 4.25 39.07
CA GLU A 613 -4.93 4.35 38.18
C GLU A 613 -5.36 4.51 36.71
N LEU A 614 -4.47 5.06 35.89
CA LEU A 614 -4.56 5.01 34.43
C LEU A 614 -3.40 4.20 33.87
N TYR A 615 -3.71 3.19 33.06
CA TYR A 615 -2.77 2.53 32.17
C TYR A 615 -2.66 3.32 30.87
N PHE A 616 -1.46 3.49 30.34
CA PHE A 616 -1.28 4.22 29.08
C PHE A 616 -0.07 3.74 28.29
N ALA A 617 -0.17 3.83 26.97
CA ALA A 617 0.95 3.57 26.07
C ALA A 617 1.70 4.87 25.79
N ALA A 618 3.03 4.85 25.93
CA ALA A 618 3.86 6.02 25.65
C ALA A 618 5.27 5.66 25.17
N GLN A 619 5.99 6.67 24.68
CA GLN A 619 7.35 6.55 24.16
C GLN A 619 8.27 7.68 24.70
N PRO A 620 8.70 7.62 25.98
CA PRO A 620 9.48 8.70 26.61
C PRO A 620 10.95 8.77 26.16
N SER A 621 11.52 7.67 25.68
CA SER A 621 12.79 7.57 24.95
C SER A 621 13.04 6.09 24.61
N GLY A 622 13.05 5.73 23.33
CA GLY A 622 13.19 4.33 22.90
C GLY A 622 11.89 3.74 22.33
N GLU A 623 11.62 2.47 22.62
CA GLU A 623 10.45 1.77 22.10
C GLU A 623 9.17 2.06 22.93
N ARG A 624 8.00 1.90 22.31
CA ARG A 624 6.70 2.12 22.95
C ARG A 624 6.48 1.12 24.07
N ALA A 625 6.05 1.56 25.24
CA ALA A 625 5.74 0.67 26.35
C ALA A 625 4.45 1.08 27.05
N LEU A 626 3.89 0.17 27.84
CA LEU A 626 2.82 0.48 28.76
C LEU A 626 3.38 0.97 30.09
N PHE A 627 2.74 2.01 30.60
CA PHE A 627 2.97 2.61 31.90
C PHE A 627 1.66 2.66 32.67
N LYS A 628 1.76 2.86 33.97
CA LYS A 628 0.62 3.21 34.82
C LYS A 628 0.93 4.42 35.68
N VAL A 629 -0.09 5.24 35.93
CA VAL A 629 0.00 6.39 36.84
C VAL A 629 -1.09 6.31 37.90
N GLY A 630 -0.71 6.45 39.16
CA GLY A 630 -1.65 6.56 40.28
C GLY A 630 -2.21 7.98 40.35
N LEU A 631 -3.53 8.14 40.36
CA LEU A 631 -4.17 9.46 40.28
C LEU A 631 -4.00 10.30 41.55
N ASN A 632 -3.82 9.65 42.70
CA ASN A 632 -3.55 10.35 43.97
C ASN A 632 -2.06 10.67 44.18
N SER A 633 -1.16 9.79 43.72
CA SER A 633 0.27 9.91 43.98
C SER A 633 1.05 10.62 42.86
N GLY A 634 0.51 10.64 41.64
CA GLY A 634 1.23 11.08 40.44
C GLY A 634 2.37 10.17 40.01
N ALA A 635 2.57 9.03 40.69
CA ALA A 635 3.71 8.14 40.45
C ALA A 635 3.51 7.35 39.16
N VAL A 636 4.43 7.51 38.20
CA VAL A 636 4.42 6.77 36.93
C VAL A 636 5.39 5.58 37.00
N THR A 637 4.90 4.38 36.69
CA THR A 637 5.71 3.15 36.64
C THR A 637 5.53 2.42 35.32
N GLN A 638 6.59 1.78 34.83
CA GLN A 638 6.55 0.99 33.60
C GLN A 638 6.00 -0.42 33.86
N VAL A 639 5.01 -0.83 33.08
CA VAL A 639 4.31 -2.11 33.21
C VAL A 639 4.92 -3.19 32.33
N THR A 640 5.22 -2.88 31.07
CA THR A 640 5.78 -3.83 30.09
C THR A 640 7.23 -3.48 29.73
N ARG A 641 8.12 -4.47 29.65
CA ARG A 641 9.56 -4.23 29.40
C ARG A 641 10.16 -4.97 28.19
N ARG A 642 9.48 -5.98 27.66
CA ARG A 642 10.09 -6.94 26.72
C ARG A 642 9.93 -6.58 25.25
N ARG A 643 8.82 -5.93 24.89
CA ARG A 643 8.40 -5.69 23.51
C ARG A 643 7.68 -4.36 23.42
N PRO A 644 7.66 -3.72 22.23
CA PRO A 644 6.79 -2.58 22.00
C PRO A 644 5.34 -2.93 22.31
N ALA A 645 4.67 -2.13 23.14
CA ALA A 645 3.32 -2.42 23.62
C ALA A 645 2.38 -1.19 23.52
N ARG A 646 1.12 -1.44 23.16
CA ARG A 646 0.07 -0.43 22.92
C ARG A 646 -1.31 -0.95 23.31
N TYR A 647 -2.31 -0.06 23.28
CA TYR A 647 -3.73 -0.36 23.45
C TYR A 647 -4.06 -1.11 24.76
N PRO A 648 -3.76 -0.53 25.94
CA PRO A 648 -4.07 -1.17 27.21
C PRO A 648 -5.59 -1.26 27.44
N ALA A 649 -6.05 -2.34 28.07
CA ALA A 649 -7.42 -2.51 28.54
C ALA A 649 -7.46 -3.37 29.80
N ALA A 650 -7.84 -2.79 30.94
CA ALA A 650 -7.99 -3.52 32.20
C ALA A 650 -9.32 -4.29 32.22
N SER A 651 -9.31 -5.51 32.77
CA SER A 651 -10.54 -6.28 32.96
C SER A 651 -11.39 -5.66 34.07
N PRO A 652 -12.73 -5.70 33.97
CA PRO A 652 -13.63 -5.18 34.99
C PRO A 652 -13.43 -5.79 36.39
N ASP A 653 -13.00 -7.06 36.47
CA ASP A 653 -12.65 -7.75 37.72
C ASP A 653 -11.29 -7.34 38.33
N GLY A 654 -10.50 -6.52 37.62
CA GLY A 654 -9.18 -6.08 38.07
C GLY A 654 -8.08 -7.16 38.08
N ALA A 655 -8.35 -8.34 37.53
CA ALA A 655 -7.38 -9.45 37.53
C ALA A 655 -6.37 -9.38 36.37
N TRP A 656 -6.76 -8.77 35.25
CA TRP A 656 -6.03 -8.84 33.98
C TRP A 656 -5.86 -7.48 33.31
N LEU A 657 -4.73 -7.32 32.62
CA LEU A 657 -4.49 -6.25 31.65
C LEU A 657 -4.30 -6.89 30.27
N ALA A 658 -5.23 -6.63 29.35
CA ALA A 658 -5.08 -6.95 27.95
C ALA A 658 -4.34 -5.81 27.23
N TYR A 659 -3.53 -6.14 26.23
CA TYR A 659 -2.81 -5.18 25.40
C TYR A 659 -2.36 -5.79 24.09
N SER A 660 -1.84 -4.97 23.18
CA SER A 660 -1.19 -5.43 21.95
C SER A 660 0.31 -5.23 22.04
N ALA A 661 1.09 -6.25 21.66
CA ALA A 661 2.54 -6.17 21.58
C ALA A 661 3.04 -6.49 20.17
N LEU A 662 4.07 -5.78 19.72
CA LEU A 662 4.69 -6.03 18.43
C LEU A 662 5.52 -7.32 18.48
N GLN A 663 5.19 -8.26 17.60
CA GLN A 663 5.87 -9.56 17.46
C GLN A 663 6.04 -9.83 15.96
N ASP A 664 7.30 -9.99 15.52
CA ASP A 664 7.63 -10.33 14.12
C ASP A 664 6.98 -9.41 13.06
N GLY A 665 6.91 -8.10 13.35
CA GLY A 665 6.34 -7.10 12.44
C GLY A 665 4.81 -7.03 12.43
N SER A 666 4.12 -7.67 13.38
CA SER A 666 2.66 -7.57 13.54
C SER A 666 2.27 -7.40 15.01
N TRP A 667 1.23 -6.60 15.27
CA TRP A 667 0.69 -6.40 16.61
C TRP A 667 -0.17 -7.60 17.01
N GLN A 668 0.12 -8.24 18.15
CA GLN A 668 -0.61 -9.39 18.66
C GLN A 668 -1.20 -9.10 20.03
N LEU A 669 -2.31 -9.75 20.37
CA LEU A 669 -2.92 -9.63 21.70
C LEU A 669 -2.14 -10.42 22.75
N TRP A 670 -2.01 -9.79 23.90
CA TRP A 670 -1.42 -10.34 25.12
C TRP A 670 -2.31 -10.02 26.31
N ILE A 671 -2.23 -10.86 27.33
CA ILE A 671 -2.77 -10.58 28.65
C ILE A 671 -1.66 -10.67 29.69
N ARG A 672 -1.79 -9.84 30.73
CA ARG A 672 -0.91 -9.81 31.90
C ARG A 672 -1.74 -9.94 33.16
N SER A 673 -1.38 -10.88 34.03
CA SER A 673 -1.96 -10.96 35.37
C SER A 673 -1.52 -9.75 36.19
N LEU A 674 -2.47 -9.01 36.74
CA LEU A 674 -2.19 -7.84 37.59
C LEU A 674 -1.64 -8.24 38.97
N GLN A 675 -1.92 -9.47 39.41
CA GLN A 675 -1.40 -10.02 40.66
C GLN A 675 0.04 -10.54 40.53
N SER A 676 0.30 -11.42 39.55
CA SER A 676 1.60 -12.11 39.42
C SER A 676 2.56 -11.44 38.44
N GLY A 677 2.05 -10.59 37.55
CA GLY A 677 2.82 -10.02 36.44
C GLY A 677 3.14 -11.00 35.30
N ALA A 678 2.60 -12.23 35.34
CA ALA A 678 2.77 -13.22 34.29
C ALA A 678 2.08 -12.74 32.99
N GLU A 679 2.76 -12.92 31.85
CA GLU A 679 2.30 -12.50 30.52
C GLU A 679 2.05 -13.70 29.62
N ARG A 680 0.97 -13.66 28.82
CA ARG A 680 0.62 -14.70 27.86
C ARG A 680 0.12 -14.09 26.54
N GLN A 681 0.59 -14.63 25.43
CA GLN A 681 0.12 -14.28 24.09
C GLN A 681 -1.21 -14.99 23.79
N LEU A 682 -2.14 -14.27 23.16
CA LEU A 682 -3.46 -14.79 22.79
C LEU A 682 -3.63 -15.01 21.28
N THR A 683 -3.02 -14.15 20.46
CA THR A 683 -3.12 -14.24 18.99
C THR A 683 -1.77 -14.40 18.34
N HIS A 684 -1.75 -15.04 17.16
CA HIS A 684 -0.55 -15.29 16.37
C HIS A 684 -0.85 -15.02 14.89
N GLY A 685 0.19 -14.69 14.11
CA GLY A 685 0.07 -14.57 12.65
C GLY A 685 0.73 -13.32 12.08
N PRO A 686 0.83 -13.22 10.74
CA PRO A 686 1.36 -12.06 10.03
C PRO A 686 0.26 -11.00 9.83
N CYS A 687 -0.55 -10.76 10.85
CA CYS A 687 -1.63 -9.79 10.84
C CYS A 687 -1.85 -9.14 12.21
N ASN A 688 -2.41 -7.94 12.22
CA ASN A 688 -2.59 -7.17 13.44
C ASN A 688 -3.85 -7.60 14.18
N SER A 689 -3.74 -7.77 15.48
CA SER A 689 -4.84 -7.84 16.45
C SER A 689 -4.56 -6.76 17.51
N ILE A 690 -5.39 -5.71 17.50
CA ILE A 690 -5.19 -4.45 18.22
C ILE A 690 -6.46 -3.99 18.94
N SER A 691 -6.33 -2.95 19.77
CA SER A 691 -7.46 -2.30 20.45
C SER A 691 -8.38 -3.28 21.20
N PRO A 692 -7.87 -4.10 22.13
CA PRO A 692 -8.72 -4.98 22.94
C PRO A 692 -9.64 -4.17 23.86
N ALA A 693 -10.82 -4.71 24.14
CA ALA A 693 -11.78 -4.25 25.12
C ALA A 693 -12.41 -5.47 25.80
N TRP A 694 -12.52 -5.44 27.12
CA TRP A 694 -13.18 -6.50 27.88
C TRP A 694 -14.69 -6.35 27.83
N ALA A 695 -15.39 -7.47 27.71
CA ALA A 695 -16.79 -7.54 28.06
C ALA A 695 -16.96 -7.40 29.59
N GLU A 696 -18.16 -7.02 30.03
CA GLU A 696 -18.47 -6.81 31.45
C GLU A 696 -18.28 -8.09 32.30
N ASP A 697 -18.38 -9.27 31.68
CA ASP A 697 -18.17 -10.56 32.34
C ASP A 697 -16.70 -10.89 32.65
N SER A 698 -15.75 -10.04 32.24
CA SER A 698 -14.30 -10.25 32.36
C SER A 698 -13.77 -11.55 31.71
N ALA A 699 -14.59 -12.25 30.93
CA ALA A 699 -14.27 -13.55 30.33
C ALA A 699 -14.14 -13.47 28.80
N GLU A 700 -14.73 -12.46 28.17
CA GLU A 700 -14.66 -12.22 26.73
C GLU A 700 -13.87 -10.95 26.40
N LEU A 701 -13.00 -11.05 25.38
CA LEU A 701 -12.29 -9.93 24.78
C LEU A 701 -12.85 -9.65 23.39
N ILE A 702 -13.09 -8.37 23.12
CA ILE A 702 -13.48 -7.83 21.83
C ILE A 702 -12.32 -7.01 21.30
N TYR A 703 -11.94 -7.18 20.05
CA TYR A 703 -10.74 -6.55 19.51
C TYR A 703 -10.87 -6.30 18.01
N ALA A 704 -9.95 -5.50 17.49
CA ALA A 704 -9.87 -5.14 16.09
C ALA A 704 -8.76 -5.94 15.41
N THR A 705 -9.04 -6.58 14.26
CA THR A 705 -8.01 -7.32 13.53
C THR A 705 -8.10 -7.21 12.01
N ASP A 706 -6.94 -7.04 11.38
CA ASP A 706 -6.77 -6.94 9.92
C ASP A 706 -6.35 -8.26 9.26
N CYS A 707 -6.47 -9.40 9.95
CA CYS A 707 -6.23 -10.71 9.36
C CYS A 707 -7.17 -10.96 8.16
N ARG A 708 -6.60 -11.38 7.02
CA ARG A 708 -7.28 -11.55 5.71
C ARG A 708 -7.87 -10.26 5.13
N ARG A 709 -7.49 -9.10 5.65
CA ARG A 709 -7.93 -7.76 5.24
C ARG A 709 -6.73 -6.89 4.92
N ALA A 710 -6.98 -5.66 4.51
CA ALA A 710 -5.92 -4.67 4.29
C ALA A 710 -5.28 -4.23 5.61
N VAL A 711 -3.99 -3.92 5.61
CA VAL A 711 -3.29 -3.40 6.79
C VAL A 711 -4.03 -2.19 7.35
N GLY A 712 -4.37 -2.22 8.65
CA GLY A 712 -5.06 -1.12 9.31
C GLY A 712 -6.55 -0.96 8.97
N MET A 713 -7.12 -1.79 8.10
CA MET A 713 -8.58 -1.90 7.86
C MET A 713 -9.16 -3.08 8.65
N THR A 714 -9.15 -2.94 9.97
CA THR A 714 -9.50 -4.00 10.93
C THR A 714 -11.01 -4.27 11.03
N GLY A 715 -11.42 -5.52 10.89
CA GLY A 715 -12.76 -5.97 11.33
C GLY A 715 -12.80 -6.27 12.83
N LEU A 716 -13.98 -6.28 13.44
CA LEU A 716 -14.15 -6.69 14.84
C LEU A 716 -14.13 -8.21 14.98
N ALA A 717 -13.52 -8.69 16.06
CA ALA A 717 -13.51 -10.08 16.47
C ALA A 717 -13.70 -10.19 17.99
N ARG A 718 -14.26 -11.30 18.47
CA ARG A 718 -14.30 -11.66 19.89
C ARG A 718 -13.60 -12.97 20.13
N MET A 719 -13.02 -13.13 21.31
CA MET A 719 -12.49 -14.39 21.79
C MET A 719 -12.66 -14.50 23.30
N ARG A 720 -12.72 -15.73 23.81
CA ARG A 720 -12.62 -16.00 25.25
C ARG A 720 -11.23 -16.52 25.57
N PRO A 721 -10.39 -15.75 26.30
CA PRO A 721 -9.07 -16.24 26.71
C PRO A 721 -9.26 -17.48 27.58
N ARG A 722 -8.93 -18.68 27.08
CA ARG A 722 -8.95 -19.88 27.91
C ARG A 722 -7.94 -19.71 29.06
N PRO A 723 -8.28 -20.14 30.30
CA PRO A 723 -7.41 -19.99 31.47
C PRO A 723 -6.04 -20.65 31.27
#